data_AF-A0A2A2EI00-F1
#
_entry.id   AF-A0A2A2EI00-F1
#
_cell.length_a   1.000
_cell.length_b   1.000
_cell.length_c   1.000
_cell.angle_alpha   90.00
_cell.angle_beta   90.00
_cell.angle_gamma   90.00
#
_symmetry.space_group_name_H-M   'P 1'
#
loop_
_entity.id
_entity.type
_entity.pdbx_description
1 polymer ?
#
loop_
_entity_poly.entity_id
_entity_poly.type
_entity_poly.pdbx_seq_one_letter_code
_entity_poly.pdbx_strand_id
1 'polypeptide(L)'
;MQQWGKRLTACLLAVAVSVGIAPMAYAADAKTLSINEQTFPDEHLREAVSQGDYDGDGVLNEFELNDLTYLYVSDAESLEGIQHLPALTDLNISGFYIKSLDFGIKPNLKDITVSTDSLESIDVSNNINLEYLSVSAPKLTSIDIANNDRLNYLYISSAQIDEIDLANNTELTNLSLSLDSLKHIDLSSQHLLRDFSLSSNHLDTLDLSSMTQLNELSLDLPSDIQGFQLPKTDTLTSFYLTYDGDIGNVNFASYPHLETLDIEDAETDDIDLSTNKALTDLSLRYMTIRSPLDLTGNTSLARLNLYNIEEIPTLALPDGDTLQRASISWVPLLSLTLKNKPANGAVFDSGVYRPSTSDGTFDIASVDPNFDPSKVSNLKKATLTGTVLTLASDYSDDYVSYDYDAGFGFTYPVEIYLTNYSSYVPVDSIDVICDGATNQEVSLRVGAWKQLSTIIKPENASNQYTYWESADPSVARIGDYDGLLAGVAPGTTRITAQCDGKERTITVHVLPAVTGTTVDSVAVSGTGVSGGKASINVGAKLNLIATVQPATSGAQVQWASSDADVALVSSTGQVHAVAPGTATITATAGGKSASVTVTVLKAVSVDSLAITGPGVANNKLSLAQNKTAQLSVKVSPSNAVVGPVYWSSSDTAVATVDGNGKVTAKSEGITAISVGASDKSAAIVLTVTKDGGAADRFKDVPAGTMFHDEIEWLASVGVTKGNSDGTYGYADSLNRRDMAIFLYRLAKVHGVGDAASYVPSDADYARFSDVRRGDFGAVEILWMASHGIANGTDGRYEGLKTLNRRDMAIFLARYARLAGVEGAGSYRPSAAEYGRFSDVSEGMFGAEEILWMAKVGITNGNADGSFGAYGDMQRHAMAAFLYRLDKLVA
;
A
#
# COMPACT_ATOMS: atom_id res chain seq x y z
N MET A 1 47.76 -2.55 -11.36
CA MET A 1 48.29 -3.36 -12.47
C MET A 1 48.19 -4.83 -12.10
N GLN A 2 47.28 -5.53 -12.79
CA GLN A 2 47.30 -6.95 -13.18
C GLN A 2 47.46 -8.10 -12.16
N GLN A 3 46.35 -8.85 -12.05
CA GLN A 3 46.18 -10.29 -12.33
C GLN A 3 46.74 -11.38 -11.39
N TRP A 4 45.79 -12.05 -10.71
CA TRP A 4 45.39 -13.47 -10.86
C TRP A 4 46.43 -14.52 -11.31
N GLY A 5 46.52 -15.64 -10.55
CA GLY A 5 46.70 -16.98 -11.16
C GLY A 5 47.38 -18.10 -10.35
N LYS A 6 46.57 -19.11 -9.94
CA LYS A 6 46.81 -20.59 -9.97
C LYS A 6 47.88 -21.20 -9.03
N ARG A 7 47.86 -22.49 -8.59
CA ARG A 7 46.93 -23.66 -8.51
C ARG A 7 47.72 -24.80 -7.80
N LEU A 8 47.03 -25.64 -7.01
CA LEU A 8 47.13 -27.11 -6.78
C LEU A 8 48.48 -27.87 -6.94
N THR A 9 48.84 -28.78 -5.99
CA THR A 9 49.03 -30.26 -6.22
C THR A 9 49.34 -31.06 -4.92
N ALA A 10 48.82 -32.31 -4.82
CA ALA A 10 49.53 -33.60 -4.49
C ALA A 10 48.60 -34.59 -3.74
N CYS A 11 48.56 -35.92 -3.96
CA CYS A 11 49.18 -36.86 -4.90
C CYS A 11 48.47 -38.24 -4.75
N LEU A 12 48.58 -39.12 -5.76
CA LEU A 12 47.96 -40.45 -5.88
C LEU A 12 49.02 -41.49 -6.35
N LEU A 13 48.71 -42.80 -6.20
CA LEU A 13 49.38 -44.06 -6.64
C LEU A 13 50.46 -44.69 -5.71
N ALA A 14 50.63 -46.01 -5.57
CA ALA A 14 49.93 -47.25 -5.99
C ALA A 14 50.63 -48.50 -5.37
N VAL A 15 49.98 -49.68 -5.36
CA VAL A 15 50.45 -51.03 -5.81
C VAL A 15 49.43 -52.11 -5.40
N ALA A 16 49.14 -53.05 -6.31
CA ALA A 16 48.19 -54.17 -6.13
C ALA A 16 48.85 -55.56 -6.34
N VAL A 17 48.16 -56.59 -5.80
CA VAL A 17 48.16 -58.04 -6.14
C VAL A 17 49.06 -58.99 -5.31
N SER A 18 48.50 -59.73 -4.33
CA SER A 18 48.02 -61.13 -4.50
C SER A 18 47.73 -61.89 -3.17
N VAL A 19 46.47 -62.32 -3.01
CA VAL A 19 45.92 -63.56 -2.37
C VAL A 19 46.12 -63.81 -0.86
N GLY A 20 45.00 -63.77 -0.11
CA GLY A 20 44.87 -64.43 1.19
C GLY A 20 43.80 -63.88 2.16
N ILE A 21 42.51 -64.04 1.83
CA ILE A 21 41.35 -64.17 2.75
C ILE A 21 41.18 -63.11 3.87
N ALA A 22 40.31 -62.13 3.56
CA ALA A 22 39.45 -61.27 4.37
C ALA A 22 39.96 -60.57 5.65
N PRO A 23 40.02 -59.22 5.64
CA PRO A 23 39.70 -58.40 6.79
C PRO A 23 38.36 -57.67 6.62
N MET A 24 37.64 -57.61 7.74
CA MET A 24 36.40 -56.88 8.04
C MET A 24 36.04 -55.72 7.10
N ALA A 25 34.83 -55.78 6.57
CA ALA A 25 34.11 -54.65 6.02
C ALA A 25 34.06 -53.51 7.05
N TYR A 26 34.66 -52.39 6.71
CA TYR A 26 34.27 -51.09 7.23
C TYR A 26 33.18 -50.60 6.26
N ALA A 27 31.92 -50.97 6.50
CA ALA A 27 30.80 -50.35 5.81
C ALA A 27 30.61 -48.98 6.45
N ALA A 28 30.97 -47.92 5.73
CA ALA A 28 30.46 -46.59 6.02
C ALA A 28 28.96 -46.63 5.68
N ASP A 29 28.11 -46.25 6.63
CA ASP A 29 26.67 -46.14 6.41
C ASP A 29 26.41 -45.22 5.21
N ALA A 30 25.87 -45.79 4.12
CA ALA A 30 25.43 -45.03 2.97
C ALA A 30 24.24 -44.17 3.41
N LYS A 31 24.28 -42.86 3.12
CA LYS A 31 23.19 -41.94 3.45
C LYS A 31 22.02 -42.23 2.51
N THR A 32 20.98 -42.88 3.02
CA THR A 32 19.75 -43.21 2.29
C THR A 32 18.57 -42.43 2.86
N LEU A 33 17.61 -42.02 2.03
CA LEU A 33 16.42 -41.26 2.42
C LEU A 33 15.14 -41.93 1.91
N SER A 34 14.29 -42.44 2.80
CA SER A 34 13.05 -43.10 2.41
C SER A 34 11.98 -42.11 1.93
N ILE A 35 11.29 -42.43 0.84
CA ILE A 35 10.18 -41.64 0.29
C ILE A 35 8.87 -42.13 0.93
N ASN A 36 8.49 -41.54 2.06
CA ASN A 36 7.30 -41.94 2.81
C ASN A 36 6.68 -40.78 3.60
N GLU A 37 5.49 -41.01 4.16
CA GLU A 37 4.71 -40.01 4.93
C GLU A 37 5.45 -39.45 6.15
N GLN A 38 6.48 -40.13 6.68
CA GLN A 38 7.26 -39.61 7.81
C GLN A 38 8.33 -38.61 7.36
N THR A 39 8.87 -38.79 6.16
CA THR A 39 9.96 -37.96 5.63
C THR A 39 9.44 -36.80 4.81
N PHE A 40 8.35 -37.05 4.07
CA PHE A 40 7.66 -36.09 3.22
C PHE A 40 6.16 -36.29 3.49
N PRO A 41 5.53 -35.56 4.44
CA PRO A 41 4.15 -35.80 4.83
C PRO A 41 3.10 -35.50 3.75
N ASP A 42 3.40 -34.56 2.85
CA ASP A 42 2.54 -34.20 1.72
C ASP A 42 2.66 -35.21 0.56
N GLU A 43 1.52 -35.64 0.01
CA GLU A 43 1.48 -36.63 -1.08
C GLU A 43 2.05 -36.09 -2.38
N HIS A 44 1.77 -34.84 -2.71
CA HIS A 44 2.26 -34.21 -3.95
C HIS A 44 3.76 -33.93 -3.87
N LEU A 45 4.28 -33.56 -2.70
CA LEU A 45 5.74 -33.48 -2.50
C LEU A 45 6.39 -34.86 -2.63
N ARG A 46 5.81 -35.91 -2.05
CA ARG A 46 6.32 -37.28 -2.23
C ARG A 46 6.36 -37.70 -3.68
N GLU A 47 5.28 -37.44 -4.41
CA GLU A 47 5.19 -37.75 -5.84
C GLU A 47 6.27 -37.01 -6.63
N ALA A 48 6.48 -35.73 -6.36
CA ALA A 48 7.54 -34.94 -6.99
C ALA A 48 8.93 -35.54 -6.71
N VAL A 49 9.20 -35.91 -5.45
CA VAL A 49 10.49 -36.48 -5.04
C VAL A 49 10.72 -37.87 -5.63
N SER A 50 9.67 -38.66 -5.85
CA SER A 50 9.77 -39.99 -6.46
C SER A 50 10.34 -40.00 -7.87
N GLN A 51 10.37 -38.85 -8.56
CA GLN A 51 11.02 -38.72 -9.86
C GLN A 51 12.55 -38.89 -9.79
N GLY A 52 13.13 -38.69 -8.61
CA GLY A 52 14.55 -38.92 -8.33
C GLY A 52 14.90 -40.36 -7.94
N ASP A 53 13.91 -41.23 -7.73
CA ASP A 53 14.09 -42.65 -7.41
C ASP A 53 14.19 -43.46 -8.72
N TYR A 54 15.42 -43.68 -9.20
CA TYR A 54 15.65 -44.24 -10.53
C TYR A 54 15.50 -45.76 -10.58
N ASP A 55 15.68 -46.44 -9.45
CA ASP A 55 15.50 -47.89 -9.35
C ASP A 55 14.12 -48.30 -8.81
N GLY A 56 13.35 -47.34 -8.28
CA GLY A 56 11.97 -47.51 -7.84
C GLY A 56 11.85 -48.30 -6.55
N ASP A 57 12.90 -48.32 -5.71
CA ASP A 57 12.93 -49.08 -4.46
C ASP A 57 12.28 -48.33 -3.28
N GLY A 58 11.86 -47.08 -3.49
CA GLY A 58 11.23 -46.20 -2.50
C GLY A 58 12.23 -45.49 -1.59
N VAL A 59 13.53 -45.49 -1.90
CA VAL A 59 14.60 -44.92 -1.10
C VAL A 59 15.63 -44.20 -1.98
N LEU A 60 15.80 -42.89 -1.78
CA LEU A 60 16.86 -42.15 -2.47
C LEU A 60 18.23 -42.50 -1.88
N ASN A 61 19.11 -43.06 -2.71
CA ASN A 61 20.51 -43.29 -2.39
C ASN A 61 21.36 -42.02 -2.58
N GLU A 62 22.65 -42.08 -2.24
CA GLU A 62 23.55 -40.92 -2.33
C GLU A 62 23.68 -40.36 -3.76
N PHE A 63 23.62 -41.21 -4.79
CA PHE A 63 23.68 -40.75 -6.19
C PHE A 63 22.40 -39.99 -6.55
N GLU A 64 21.24 -40.56 -6.26
CA GLU A 64 19.93 -39.96 -6.55
C GLU A 64 19.70 -38.64 -5.80
N LEU A 65 20.10 -38.58 -4.52
CA LEU A 65 20.03 -37.33 -3.74
C LEU A 65 20.91 -36.21 -4.30
N ASN A 66 22.03 -36.55 -4.96
CA ASN A 66 22.93 -35.57 -5.56
C ASN A 66 22.50 -35.17 -6.98
N ASP A 67 21.76 -36.04 -7.69
CA ASP A 67 21.27 -35.78 -9.05
C ASP A 67 19.90 -35.06 -9.06
N LEU A 68 19.15 -35.14 -7.96
CA LEU A 68 17.89 -34.42 -7.78
C LEU A 68 18.13 -32.91 -7.53
N THR A 69 18.44 -32.18 -8.61
CA THR A 69 18.72 -30.73 -8.58
C THR A 69 17.50 -29.88 -8.96
N TYR A 70 16.50 -30.46 -9.62
CA TYR A 70 15.27 -29.79 -10.03
C TYR A 70 14.05 -30.49 -9.42
N LEU A 71 13.07 -29.70 -8.97
CA LEU A 71 11.80 -30.24 -8.49
C LEU A 71 10.62 -29.37 -8.96
N TYR A 72 9.58 -30.02 -9.48
CA TYR A 72 8.27 -29.41 -9.75
C TYR A 72 7.23 -29.98 -8.79
N VAL A 73 6.60 -29.12 -8.01
CA VAL A 73 5.59 -29.49 -7.00
C VAL A 73 4.27 -28.78 -7.33
N SER A 74 3.23 -29.54 -7.64
CA SER A 74 1.88 -29.01 -7.90
C SER A 74 0.91 -29.42 -6.81
N ASP A 75 0.06 -28.48 -6.37
CA ASP A 75 -1.06 -28.71 -5.45
C ASP A 75 -0.70 -29.29 -4.07
N ALA A 76 0.57 -29.13 -3.65
CA ALA A 76 0.99 -29.43 -2.28
C ALA A 76 0.34 -28.48 -1.26
N GLU A 77 -0.04 -29.02 -0.11
CA GLU A 77 -0.46 -28.25 1.06
C GLU A 77 0.74 -27.85 1.93
N SER A 78 1.84 -28.62 1.87
CA SER A 78 3.06 -28.41 2.65
C SER A 78 4.31 -28.86 1.88
N LEU A 79 5.43 -28.17 2.11
CA LEU A 79 6.76 -28.62 1.67
C LEU A 79 7.58 -29.29 2.79
N GLU A 80 6.95 -29.67 3.89
CA GLU A 80 7.64 -30.37 4.97
C GLU A 80 8.38 -31.61 4.43
N GLY A 81 9.68 -31.69 4.72
CA GLY A 81 10.57 -32.73 4.21
C GLY A 81 11.51 -32.22 3.13
N ILE A 82 11.19 -31.10 2.47
CA ILE A 82 12.04 -30.52 1.44
C ILE A 82 13.45 -30.24 1.98
N GLN A 83 13.62 -29.91 3.26
CA GLN A 83 14.90 -29.70 3.94
C GLN A 83 15.91 -30.84 3.75
N HIS A 84 15.44 -32.07 3.49
CA HIS A 84 16.29 -33.25 3.28
C HIS A 84 16.94 -33.33 1.88
N LEU A 85 16.62 -32.40 0.97
CA LEU A 85 17.10 -32.36 -0.42
C LEU A 85 18.12 -31.23 -0.63
N PRO A 86 19.41 -31.39 -0.26
CA PRO A 86 20.39 -30.29 -0.27
C PRO A 86 20.96 -29.95 -1.66
N ALA A 87 20.76 -30.81 -2.66
CA ALA A 87 21.28 -30.64 -4.01
C ALA A 87 20.41 -29.75 -4.91
N LEU A 88 19.19 -29.41 -4.47
CA LEU A 88 18.27 -28.58 -5.25
C LEU A 88 18.91 -27.24 -5.65
N THR A 89 18.89 -26.98 -6.95
CA THR A 89 19.28 -25.73 -7.60
C THR A 89 18.05 -24.97 -8.11
N ASP A 90 16.99 -25.69 -8.47
CA ASP A 90 15.80 -25.17 -9.12
C ASP A 90 14.54 -25.74 -8.47
N LEU A 91 13.58 -24.88 -8.13
CA LEU A 91 12.32 -25.28 -7.52
C LEU A 91 11.15 -24.53 -8.14
N ASN A 92 10.19 -25.28 -8.69
CA ASN A 92 8.95 -24.75 -9.25
C ASN A 92 7.76 -25.27 -8.46
N ILE A 93 6.97 -24.35 -7.90
CA ILE A 93 5.80 -24.65 -7.07
C ILE A 93 4.57 -24.01 -7.70
N SER A 94 3.52 -24.79 -7.86
CA SER A 94 2.23 -24.32 -8.35
C SER A 94 1.07 -24.91 -7.55
N GLY A 95 -0.10 -24.28 -7.57
CA GLY A 95 -1.33 -24.86 -7.05
C GLY A 95 -2.12 -23.94 -6.13
N PHE A 96 -3.13 -24.47 -5.44
CA PHE A 96 -4.13 -23.62 -4.75
C PHE A 96 -4.09 -23.67 -3.22
N TYR A 97 -3.23 -24.49 -2.61
CA TYR A 97 -3.37 -24.85 -1.20
C TYR A 97 -2.27 -24.33 -0.27
N ILE A 98 -1.05 -24.12 -0.77
CA ILE A 98 0.09 -23.71 0.06
C ILE A 98 -0.07 -22.27 0.55
N LYS A 99 0.06 -22.07 1.88
CA LYS A 99 -0.10 -20.76 2.53
C LYS A 99 1.21 -20.11 2.94
N SER A 100 2.21 -20.92 3.26
CA SER A 100 3.51 -20.47 3.73
C SER A 100 4.59 -21.34 3.12
N LEU A 101 5.66 -20.71 2.66
CA LEU A 101 6.83 -21.38 2.13
C LEU A 101 8.05 -21.10 3.02
N ASP A 102 8.69 -22.17 3.48
CA ASP A 102 10.00 -22.15 4.13
C ASP A 102 10.85 -23.27 3.49
N PHE A 103 11.95 -22.88 2.85
CA PHE A 103 12.86 -23.81 2.18
C PHE A 103 13.97 -24.31 3.09
N GLY A 104 14.18 -23.67 4.24
CA GLY A 104 15.35 -23.78 5.07
C GLY A 104 16.65 -23.42 4.33
N ILE A 105 17.79 -23.83 4.88
CA ILE A 105 19.10 -23.61 4.24
C ILE A 105 19.25 -24.54 3.04
N LYS A 106 19.18 -23.98 1.82
CA LYS A 106 19.51 -24.65 0.56
C LYS A 106 20.69 -23.95 -0.10
N PRO A 107 21.94 -24.42 0.15
CA PRO A 107 23.12 -23.69 -0.27
C PRO A 107 23.31 -23.66 -1.79
N ASN A 108 22.63 -24.52 -2.56
CA ASN A 108 22.75 -24.58 -4.01
C ASN A 108 21.54 -23.98 -4.75
N LEU A 109 20.48 -23.60 -4.02
CA LEU A 109 19.24 -23.11 -4.62
C LEU A 109 19.48 -21.73 -5.24
N LYS A 110 19.23 -21.63 -6.53
CA LYS A 110 19.45 -20.47 -7.39
C LYS A 110 18.14 -19.94 -7.95
N ASP A 111 17.22 -20.83 -8.31
CA ASP A 111 16.02 -20.48 -9.05
C ASP A 111 14.77 -20.96 -8.31
N ILE A 112 13.89 -20.02 -7.95
CA ILE A 112 12.60 -20.30 -7.32
C ILE A 112 11.49 -19.66 -8.15
N THR A 113 10.51 -20.48 -8.55
CA THR A 113 9.26 -20.05 -9.16
C THR A 113 8.08 -20.53 -8.35
N VAL A 114 7.19 -19.61 -7.97
CA VAL A 114 5.99 -19.90 -7.18
C VAL A 114 4.77 -19.25 -7.85
N SER A 115 3.72 -20.02 -8.07
CA SER A 115 2.44 -19.53 -8.61
C SER A 115 1.25 -20.14 -7.86
N THR A 116 0.57 -19.37 -7.03
CA THR A 116 -0.53 -19.87 -6.20
C THR A 116 -1.49 -18.79 -5.72
N ASP A 117 -2.77 -19.15 -5.54
CA ASP A 117 -3.82 -18.24 -5.05
C ASP A 117 -3.90 -18.13 -3.51
N SER A 118 -3.06 -18.87 -2.78
CA SER A 118 -3.18 -19.03 -1.33
C SER A 118 -1.96 -18.63 -0.51
N LEU A 119 -0.83 -18.32 -1.15
CA LEU A 119 0.40 -17.96 -0.43
C LEU A 119 0.27 -16.60 0.27
N GLU A 120 0.44 -16.62 1.58
CA GLU A 120 0.40 -15.46 2.47
C GLU A 120 1.82 -15.06 2.94
N SER A 121 2.78 -15.99 2.95
CA SER A 121 4.17 -15.74 3.38
C SER A 121 5.19 -16.65 2.67
N ILE A 122 6.39 -16.11 2.44
CA ILE A 122 7.54 -16.84 1.88
C ILE A 122 8.82 -16.41 2.58
N ASP A 123 9.64 -17.38 3.02
CA ASP A 123 10.96 -17.16 3.59
C ASP A 123 12.05 -17.69 2.66
N VAL A 124 12.83 -16.77 2.08
CA VAL A 124 14.01 -17.04 1.23
C VAL A 124 15.32 -16.59 1.90
N SER A 125 15.27 -16.15 3.16
CA SER A 125 16.37 -15.46 3.85
C SER A 125 17.63 -16.32 4.01
N ASN A 126 17.48 -17.65 3.98
CA ASN A 126 18.55 -18.62 4.12
C ASN A 126 19.13 -19.09 2.76
N ASN A 127 18.55 -18.66 1.64
CA ASN A 127 18.93 -19.06 0.28
C ASN A 127 19.82 -18.00 -0.36
N ILE A 128 20.98 -17.75 0.26
CA ILE A 128 21.90 -16.65 -0.09
C ILE A 128 22.51 -16.73 -1.50
N ASN A 129 22.35 -17.85 -2.21
CA ASN A 129 22.82 -18.03 -3.59
C ASN A 129 21.69 -17.89 -4.62
N LEU A 130 20.51 -17.42 -4.20
CA LEU A 130 19.36 -17.20 -5.07
C LEU A 130 19.69 -16.12 -6.11
N GLU A 131 19.49 -16.48 -7.38
CA GLU A 131 19.79 -15.68 -8.58
C GLU A 131 18.49 -15.27 -9.29
N TYR A 132 17.47 -16.13 -9.27
CA TYR A 132 16.16 -15.94 -9.90
C TYR A 132 15.03 -16.17 -8.90
N LEU A 133 14.14 -15.19 -8.75
CA LEU A 133 12.93 -15.31 -7.95
C LEU A 133 11.71 -14.81 -8.73
N SER A 134 10.73 -15.70 -8.93
CA SER A 134 9.45 -15.37 -9.55
C SER A 134 8.31 -15.80 -8.63
N VAL A 135 7.46 -14.86 -8.21
CA VAL A 135 6.33 -15.12 -7.31
C VAL A 135 5.05 -14.50 -7.85
N SER A 136 4.01 -15.32 -8.05
CA SER A 136 2.65 -14.89 -8.36
C SER A 136 1.72 -15.34 -7.23
N ALA A 137 1.30 -14.41 -6.37
CA ALA A 137 0.60 -14.73 -5.13
C ALA A 137 -0.33 -13.59 -4.63
N PRO A 138 -1.65 -13.61 -4.97
CA PRO A 138 -2.66 -12.60 -4.63
C PRO A 138 -2.81 -12.22 -3.16
N LYS A 139 -2.30 -13.05 -2.24
CA LYS A 139 -2.42 -12.85 -0.79
C LYS A 139 -1.08 -12.53 -0.11
N LEU A 140 0.01 -12.44 -0.87
CA LEU A 140 1.31 -12.11 -0.33
C LEU A 140 1.36 -10.61 -0.02
N THR A 141 1.64 -10.27 1.24
CA THR A 141 1.64 -8.88 1.73
C THR A 141 3.03 -8.32 2.02
N SER A 142 4.04 -9.19 2.12
CA SER A 142 5.44 -8.78 2.34
C SER A 142 6.39 -9.84 1.84
N ILE A 143 7.62 -9.45 1.53
CA ILE A 143 8.72 -10.35 1.21
C ILE A 143 10.04 -9.76 1.72
N ASP A 144 10.86 -10.58 2.37
CA ASP A 144 12.22 -10.21 2.78
C ASP A 144 13.23 -10.87 1.85
N ILE A 145 13.96 -10.05 1.09
CA ILE A 145 15.02 -10.45 0.17
C ILE A 145 16.37 -9.80 0.49
N ALA A 146 16.54 -9.27 1.71
CA ALA A 146 17.73 -8.53 2.09
C ALA A 146 19.02 -9.38 2.09
N ASN A 147 18.88 -10.70 2.26
CA ASN A 147 20.01 -11.65 2.26
C ASN A 147 20.29 -12.29 0.89
N ASN A 148 19.51 -11.94 -0.15
CA ASN A 148 19.62 -12.52 -1.48
C ASN A 148 20.35 -11.54 -2.42
N ASP A 149 21.59 -11.19 -2.07
CA ASP A 149 22.42 -10.18 -2.75
C ASP A 149 22.82 -10.55 -4.19
N ARG A 150 22.69 -11.83 -4.56
CA ARG A 150 22.92 -12.38 -5.91
C ARG A 150 21.71 -12.37 -6.84
N LEU A 151 20.56 -11.89 -6.37
CA LEU A 151 19.37 -11.79 -7.23
C LEU A 151 19.68 -10.92 -8.44
N ASN A 152 19.60 -11.52 -9.62
CA ASN A 152 19.69 -10.84 -10.91
C ASN A 152 18.32 -10.66 -11.57
N TYR A 153 17.35 -11.51 -11.23
CA TYR A 153 16.00 -11.50 -11.75
C TYR A 153 14.98 -11.55 -10.60
N LEU A 154 14.10 -10.55 -10.54
CA LEU A 154 12.98 -10.51 -9.63
C LEU A 154 11.69 -10.23 -10.38
N TYR A 155 10.73 -11.15 -10.28
CA TYR A 155 9.37 -10.99 -10.78
C TYR A 155 8.39 -11.23 -9.63
N ILE A 156 7.55 -10.23 -9.33
CA ILE A 156 6.44 -10.38 -8.39
C ILE A 156 5.18 -9.87 -9.06
N SER A 157 4.14 -10.71 -9.13
CA SER A 157 2.86 -10.31 -9.71
C SER A 157 1.67 -10.64 -8.82
N SER A 158 0.65 -9.81 -8.93
CA SER A 158 -0.61 -9.95 -8.21
C SER A 158 -0.32 -10.13 -6.72
N ALA A 159 0.36 -9.20 -6.08
CA ALA A 159 0.62 -9.26 -4.64
C ALA A 159 0.19 -7.94 -3.98
N GLN A 160 -0.12 -8.01 -2.69
CA GLN A 160 -0.59 -6.89 -1.86
C GLN A 160 0.56 -6.27 -1.06
N ILE A 161 1.76 -6.26 -1.65
CA ILE A 161 2.95 -5.68 -1.04
C ILE A 161 2.88 -4.15 -1.17
N ASP A 162 2.95 -3.43 -0.06
CA ASP A 162 2.89 -1.97 0.00
C ASP A 162 4.28 -1.31 0.12
N GLU A 163 5.29 -2.06 0.54
CA GLU A 163 6.70 -1.66 0.64
C GLU A 163 7.63 -2.83 0.27
N ILE A 164 8.69 -2.54 -0.49
CA ILE A 164 9.74 -3.51 -0.83
C ILE A 164 11.11 -2.85 -0.68
N ASP A 165 12.01 -3.47 0.10
CA ASP A 165 13.40 -3.04 0.24
C ASP A 165 14.29 -3.79 -0.75
N LEU A 166 14.91 -3.03 -1.66
CA LEU A 166 15.81 -3.53 -2.69
C LEU A 166 17.27 -3.14 -2.44
N ALA A 167 17.61 -2.51 -1.32
CA ALA A 167 18.91 -1.87 -1.12
C ALA A 167 20.11 -2.84 -1.28
N ASN A 168 19.94 -4.11 -0.91
CA ASN A 168 20.98 -5.13 -0.99
C ASN A 168 21.01 -5.87 -2.34
N ASN A 169 19.95 -5.80 -3.15
CA ASN A 169 19.83 -6.53 -4.41
C ASN A 169 20.45 -5.73 -5.58
N THR A 170 21.73 -5.41 -5.43
CA THR A 170 22.47 -4.53 -6.36
C THR A 170 22.84 -5.19 -7.69
N GLU A 171 22.73 -6.52 -7.77
CA GLU A 171 23.00 -7.31 -8.98
C GLU A 171 21.78 -7.45 -9.91
N LEU A 172 20.61 -6.88 -9.54
CA LEU A 172 19.40 -6.94 -10.36
C LEU A 172 19.62 -6.33 -11.75
N THR A 173 19.39 -7.14 -12.78
CA THR A 173 19.34 -6.72 -14.19
C THR A 173 17.90 -6.69 -14.71
N ASN A 174 17.01 -7.46 -14.09
CA ASN A 174 15.61 -7.63 -14.48
C ASN A 174 14.71 -7.47 -13.26
N LEU A 175 13.81 -6.49 -13.29
CA LEU A 175 12.87 -6.24 -12.21
C LEU A 175 11.47 -5.99 -12.79
N SER A 176 10.52 -6.81 -12.39
CA SER A 176 9.13 -6.69 -12.79
C SER A 176 8.23 -6.79 -11.57
N LEU A 177 7.53 -5.72 -11.23
CA LEU A 177 6.62 -5.67 -10.08
C LEU A 177 5.22 -5.25 -10.53
N SER A 178 4.25 -6.13 -10.26
CA SER A 178 2.82 -5.87 -10.41
C SER A 178 2.15 -6.01 -9.05
N LEU A 179 2.03 -4.90 -8.31
CA LEU A 179 1.69 -4.87 -6.88
C LEU A 179 0.54 -3.90 -6.59
N ASP A 180 -0.59 -4.42 -6.12
CA ASP A 180 -1.85 -3.69 -5.93
C ASP A 180 -1.79 -2.56 -4.88
N SER A 181 -0.67 -2.38 -4.17
CA SER A 181 -0.59 -1.48 -3.01
C SER A 181 0.73 -0.73 -2.85
N LEU A 182 1.69 -0.91 -3.76
CA LEU A 182 3.01 -0.28 -3.66
C LEU A 182 2.91 1.25 -3.83
N LYS A 183 3.40 2.01 -2.84
CA LYS A 183 3.36 3.49 -2.82
C LYS A 183 4.69 4.17 -3.09
N HIS A 184 5.77 3.50 -2.72
CA HIS A 184 7.12 4.02 -2.84
C HIS A 184 8.06 2.90 -3.27
N ILE A 185 9.01 3.24 -4.11
CA ILE A 185 10.10 2.33 -4.50
C ILE A 185 11.40 3.14 -4.56
N ASP A 186 12.42 2.65 -3.87
CA ASP A 186 13.78 3.18 -3.97
C ASP A 186 14.60 2.27 -4.87
N LEU A 187 15.01 2.80 -6.01
CA LEU A 187 15.85 2.12 -7.01
C LEU A 187 17.28 2.67 -7.03
N SER A 188 17.67 3.47 -6.04
CA SER A 188 18.96 4.16 -6.02
C SER A 188 20.17 3.24 -5.99
N SER A 189 19.99 1.95 -5.68
CA SER A 189 21.07 0.94 -5.68
C SER A 189 21.05 0.03 -6.93
N GLN A 190 20.00 0.10 -7.76
CA GLN A 190 19.72 -0.80 -8.87
C GLN A 190 20.36 -0.34 -10.20
N HIS A 191 21.61 0.13 -10.17
CA HIS A 191 22.28 0.74 -11.33
C HIS A 191 22.53 -0.19 -12.53
N LEU A 192 22.33 -1.50 -12.36
CA LEU A 192 22.55 -2.53 -13.38
C LEU A 192 21.26 -2.96 -14.10
N LEU A 193 20.10 -2.38 -13.76
CA LEU A 193 18.84 -2.69 -14.41
C LEU A 193 18.91 -2.46 -15.93
N ARG A 194 18.46 -3.47 -16.67
CA ARG A 194 18.33 -3.49 -18.13
C ARG A 194 16.87 -3.54 -18.54
N ASP A 195 16.08 -4.34 -17.83
CA ASP A 195 14.67 -4.52 -18.12
C ASP A 195 13.87 -4.21 -16.86
N PHE A 196 13.00 -3.22 -16.95
CA PHE A 196 12.21 -2.75 -15.81
C PHE A 196 10.73 -2.64 -16.19
N SER A 197 9.89 -3.30 -15.39
CA SER A 197 8.44 -3.27 -15.55
C SER A 197 7.76 -2.95 -14.22
N LEU A 198 6.83 -1.99 -14.26
CA LEU A 198 5.93 -1.67 -13.16
C LEU A 198 4.50 -1.61 -13.67
N SER A 199 3.58 -2.34 -13.04
CA SER A 199 2.15 -2.23 -13.33
C SER A 199 1.27 -2.36 -12.10
N SER A 200 0.02 -1.88 -12.18
CA SER A 200 -0.97 -2.04 -11.11
C SER A 200 -0.53 -1.50 -9.74
N ASN A 201 0.22 -0.39 -9.70
CA ASN A 201 0.74 0.21 -8.45
C ASN A 201 -0.03 1.48 -8.04
N HIS A 202 0.25 1.99 -6.83
CA HIS A 202 -0.28 3.24 -6.28
C HIS A 202 0.85 4.22 -5.89
N LEU A 203 1.85 4.34 -6.77
CA LEU A 203 3.05 5.14 -6.53
C LEU A 203 2.74 6.63 -6.41
N ASP A 204 3.26 7.27 -5.35
CA ASP A 204 3.21 8.73 -5.20
C ASP A 204 4.20 9.43 -6.15
N THR A 205 5.39 8.84 -6.32
CA THR A 205 6.46 9.35 -7.18
C THR A 205 7.32 8.21 -7.71
N LEU A 206 7.98 8.42 -8.86
CA LEU A 206 8.93 7.46 -9.44
C LEU A 206 10.19 8.19 -9.94
N ASP A 207 11.39 7.73 -9.54
CA ASP A 207 12.66 8.28 -10.06
C ASP A 207 13.52 7.19 -10.68
N LEU A 208 13.63 7.23 -12.01
CA LEU A 208 14.48 6.35 -12.81
C LEU A 208 15.72 7.07 -13.35
N SER A 209 16.00 8.30 -12.91
CA SER A 209 17.04 9.15 -13.51
C SER A 209 18.45 8.55 -13.43
N SER A 210 18.69 7.65 -12.48
CA SER A 210 19.97 6.93 -12.30
C SER A 210 20.07 5.60 -13.06
N MET A 211 18.99 5.16 -13.71
CA MET A 211 18.89 3.89 -14.43
C MET A 211 19.49 3.99 -15.85
N THR A 212 20.80 4.21 -15.91
CA THR A 212 21.53 4.53 -17.16
C THR A 212 21.79 3.33 -18.09
N GLN A 213 21.36 2.12 -17.73
CA GLN A 213 21.59 0.89 -18.51
C GLN A 213 20.29 0.23 -19.01
N LEU A 214 19.14 0.90 -18.87
CA LEU A 214 17.86 0.35 -19.31
C LEU A 214 17.80 0.19 -20.83
N ASN A 215 17.44 -1.01 -21.27
CA ASN A 215 17.13 -1.37 -22.66
C ASN A 215 15.61 -1.42 -22.88
N GLU A 216 14.88 -1.95 -21.90
CA GLU A 216 13.43 -2.08 -21.94
C GLU A 216 12.78 -1.48 -20.70
N LEU A 217 11.79 -0.62 -20.94
CA LEU A 217 11.02 0.06 -19.90
C LEU A 217 9.53 -0.11 -20.18
N SER A 218 8.80 -0.68 -19.22
CA SER A 218 7.34 -0.78 -19.25
C SER A 218 6.76 -0.18 -17.97
N LEU A 219 5.89 0.82 -18.12
CA LEU A 219 5.30 1.54 -16.99
C LEU A 219 3.79 1.65 -17.19
N ASP A 220 3.04 1.20 -16.19
CA ASP A 220 1.63 1.50 -15.99
C ASP A 220 1.53 2.33 -14.70
N LEU A 221 1.35 3.65 -14.90
CA LEU A 221 1.43 4.65 -13.85
C LEU A 221 0.02 5.06 -13.40
N PRO A 222 -0.18 5.26 -12.08
CA PRO A 222 -1.47 5.72 -11.58
C PRO A 222 -1.72 7.17 -12.00
N SER A 223 -2.97 7.51 -12.29
CA SER A 223 -3.37 8.85 -12.75
C SER A 223 -3.12 9.96 -11.72
N ASP A 224 -3.03 9.60 -10.44
CA ASP A 224 -2.77 10.51 -9.33
C ASP A 224 -1.30 10.60 -8.89
N ILE A 225 -0.36 10.04 -9.68
CA ILE A 225 1.08 10.19 -9.42
C ILE A 225 1.48 11.67 -9.38
N GLN A 226 2.21 12.07 -8.34
CA GLN A 226 2.60 13.48 -8.14
C GLN A 226 3.76 13.91 -9.05
N GLY A 227 4.52 12.94 -9.56
CA GLY A 227 5.56 13.17 -10.54
C GLY A 227 6.46 11.97 -10.74
N PHE A 228 6.99 11.84 -11.96
CA PHE A 228 7.96 10.81 -12.29
C PHE A 228 9.16 11.39 -13.08
N GLN A 229 10.32 10.76 -12.94
CA GLN A 229 11.52 11.07 -13.71
C GLN A 229 11.93 9.83 -14.50
N LEU A 230 11.93 9.95 -15.82
CA LEU A 230 12.38 8.90 -16.73
C LEU A 230 13.91 8.78 -16.77
N PRO A 231 14.46 7.63 -17.21
CA PRO A 231 15.90 7.42 -17.24
C PRO A 231 16.60 8.34 -18.22
N LYS A 232 17.83 8.75 -17.87
CA LYS A 232 18.74 9.45 -18.79
C LYS A 232 19.70 8.43 -19.40
N THR A 233 19.23 7.72 -20.41
CA THR A 233 19.99 6.64 -21.05
C THR A 233 19.91 6.73 -22.57
N ASP A 234 21.00 6.40 -23.27
CA ASP A 234 21.01 6.18 -24.71
C ASP A 234 20.76 4.70 -25.09
N THR A 235 20.69 3.78 -24.13
CA THR A 235 20.55 2.33 -24.40
C THR A 235 19.11 1.86 -24.62
N LEU A 236 18.11 2.70 -24.35
CA LEU A 236 16.71 2.31 -24.40
C LEU A 236 16.26 1.99 -25.84
N THR A 237 15.81 0.75 -26.05
CA THR A 237 15.30 0.24 -27.33
C THR A 237 13.79 0.08 -27.35
N SER A 238 13.17 -0.15 -26.20
CA SER A 238 11.73 -0.36 -26.07
C SER A 238 11.15 0.44 -24.91
N PHE A 239 10.10 1.23 -25.17
CA PHE A 239 9.40 2.00 -24.15
C PHE A 239 7.88 1.82 -24.29
N TYR A 240 7.26 1.28 -23.24
CA TYR A 240 5.82 1.10 -23.10
C TYR A 240 5.33 1.95 -21.92
N LEU A 241 4.34 2.80 -22.14
CA LEU A 241 3.77 3.67 -21.12
C LEU A 241 2.23 3.66 -21.18
N THR A 242 1.59 3.30 -20.09
CA THR A 242 0.17 3.58 -19.84
C THR A 242 0.08 4.61 -18.73
N TYR A 243 -0.51 5.77 -19.00
CA TYR A 243 -0.60 6.84 -18.01
C TYR A 243 -1.73 7.81 -18.36
N ASP A 244 -2.75 7.87 -17.51
CA ASP A 244 -3.83 8.87 -17.58
C ASP A 244 -3.36 10.21 -16.98
N GLY A 245 -2.55 10.93 -17.77
CA GLY A 245 -2.06 12.26 -17.45
C GLY A 245 -1.11 12.82 -18.52
N ASP A 246 -0.53 13.99 -18.22
CA ASP A 246 0.30 14.74 -19.17
C ASP A 246 1.77 14.28 -19.18
N ILE A 247 2.24 13.80 -20.33
CA ILE A 247 3.64 13.43 -20.56
C ILE A 247 4.48 14.59 -21.12
N GLY A 248 3.95 15.81 -21.23
CA GLY A 248 4.46 17.00 -21.96
C GLY A 248 5.87 17.50 -21.63
N ASN A 249 6.64 16.80 -20.80
CA ASN A 249 8.06 17.04 -20.56
C ASN A 249 8.97 15.86 -20.96
N VAL A 250 8.44 14.79 -21.56
CA VAL A 250 9.26 13.65 -21.99
C VAL A 250 10.10 14.04 -23.21
N ASN A 251 11.41 14.16 -23.00
CA ASN A 251 12.36 14.43 -24.07
C ASN A 251 12.85 13.13 -24.73
N PHE A 252 12.13 12.68 -25.76
CA PHE A 252 12.47 11.46 -26.52
C PHE A 252 13.82 11.53 -27.25
N ALA A 253 14.41 12.72 -27.42
CA ALA A 253 15.78 12.84 -27.95
C ALA A 253 16.85 12.26 -27.02
N SER A 254 16.49 11.94 -25.78
CA SER A 254 17.34 11.18 -24.87
C SER A 254 17.51 9.72 -25.32
N TYR A 255 16.61 9.18 -26.15
CA TYR A 255 16.54 7.75 -26.53
C TYR A 255 16.79 7.52 -28.03
N PRO A 256 17.98 7.84 -28.56
CA PRO A 256 18.26 7.79 -30.01
C PRO A 256 18.20 6.38 -30.62
N HIS A 257 18.28 5.34 -29.78
CA HIS A 257 18.24 3.93 -30.17
C HIS A 257 16.84 3.28 -30.01
N LEU A 258 15.81 4.08 -29.71
CA LEU A 258 14.45 3.59 -29.54
C LEU A 258 13.89 2.95 -30.83
N GLU A 259 13.58 1.66 -30.77
CA GLU A 259 13.01 0.86 -31.86
C GLU A 259 11.50 0.69 -31.71
N THR A 260 11.01 0.59 -30.47
CA THR A 260 9.58 0.45 -30.15
C THR A 260 9.14 1.53 -29.15
N LEU A 261 8.06 2.23 -29.50
CA LEU A 261 7.36 3.16 -28.61
C LEU A 261 5.87 2.82 -28.60
N ASP A 262 5.33 2.47 -27.43
CA ASP A 262 3.89 2.30 -27.19
C ASP A 262 3.46 3.23 -26.05
N ILE A 263 2.51 4.12 -26.33
CA ILE A 263 1.93 5.02 -25.32
C ILE A 263 0.42 4.88 -25.36
N GLU A 264 -0.18 4.69 -24.19
CA GLU A 264 -1.61 4.50 -23.99
C GLU A 264 -2.16 5.43 -22.90
N ASP A 265 -3.38 5.94 -23.13
CA ASP A 265 -4.18 6.75 -22.19
C ASP A 265 -3.55 8.10 -21.77
N ALA A 266 -2.55 8.62 -22.50
CA ALA A 266 -1.81 9.83 -22.11
C ALA A 266 -2.14 11.07 -22.95
N GLU A 267 -1.92 12.25 -22.37
CA GLU A 267 -1.98 13.53 -23.09
C GLU A 267 -0.61 14.19 -23.22
N THR A 268 -0.42 14.99 -24.27
CA THR A 268 0.78 15.80 -24.46
C THR A 268 0.53 17.01 -25.34
N ASP A 269 1.13 18.14 -24.96
CA ASP A 269 1.13 19.35 -25.79
C ASP A 269 2.19 19.30 -26.89
N ASP A 270 3.25 18.49 -26.73
CA ASP A 270 4.28 18.30 -27.75
C ASP A 270 4.88 16.88 -27.72
N ILE A 271 5.15 16.31 -28.89
CA ILE A 271 5.80 15.01 -29.02
C ILE A 271 6.78 15.02 -30.21
N ASP A 272 8.05 15.30 -29.90
CA ASP A 272 9.13 15.27 -30.89
C ASP A 272 9.80 13.89 -30.98
N LEU A 273 9.52 13.16 -32.06
CA LEU A 273 10.14 11.87 -32.37
C LEU A 273 11.19 11.96 -33.49
N SER A 274 11.56 13.17 -33.92
CA SER A 274 12.42 13.40 -35.11
C SER A 274 13.82 12.81 -34.99
N THR A 275 14.30 12.62 -33.75
CA THR A 275 15.62 12.05 -33.44
C THR A 275 15.62 10.53 -33.35
N ASN A 276 14.46 9.89 -33.14
CA ASN A 276 14.30 8.45 -32.93
C ASN A 276 14.25 7.70 -34.28
N LYS A 277 15.34 7.77 -35.05
CA LYS A 277 15.43 7.20 -36.41
C LYS A 277 15.43 5.67 -36.45
N ALA A 278 15.71 5.03 -35.32
CA ALA A 278 15.68 3.58 -35.17
C ALA A 278 14.25 3.03 -35.02
N LEU A 279 13.25 3.89 -34.80
CA LEU A 279 11.87 3.49 -34.54
C LEU A 279 11.31 2.64 -35.69
N THR A 280 11.00 1.38 -35.42
CA THR A 280 10.32 0.44 -36.33
C THR A 280 8.84 0.31 -36.00
N ASP A 281 8.47 0.60 -34.75
CA ASP A 281 7.16 0.38 -34.17
C ASP A 281 6.72 1.59 -33.36
N LEU A 282 5.64 2.24 -33.80
CA LEU A 282 4.99 3.33 -33.09
C LEU A 282 3.53 3.00 -32.86
N SER A 283 3.12 2.98 -31.60
CA SER A 283 1.74 2.77 -31.17
C SER A 283 1.35 3.87 -30.21
N LEU A 284 0.40 4.71 -30.59
CA LEU A 284 -0.17 5.77 -29.76
C LEU A 284 -1.68 5.49 -29.67
N ARG A 285 -2.18 5.24 -28.47
CA ARG A 285 -3.55 4.76 -28.25
C ARG A 285 -4.23 5.60 -27.17
N TYR A 286 -5.48 5.98 -27.37
CA TYR A 286 -6.25 6.76 -26.39
C TYR A 286 -5.54 8.05 -25.96
N MET A 287 -4.85 8.71 -26.90
CA MET A 287 -4.03 9.88 -26.60
C MET A 287 -4.67 11.21 -27.00
N THR A 288 -4.28 12.28 -26.32
CA THR A 288 -4.56 13.66 -26.73
C THR A 288 -3.26 14.35 -27.09
N ILE A 289 -3.03 14.64 -28.38
CA ILE A 289 -1.76 15.19 -28.90
C ILE A 289 -2.04 16.59 -29.46
N ARG A 290 -1.56 17.64 -28.79
CA ARG A 290 -1.89 19.04 -29.19
C ARG A 290 -0.87 19.68 -30.12
N SER A 291 0.11 18.91 -30.61
CA SER A 291 1.07 19.35 -31.64
C SER A 291 1.00 18.52 -32.93
N PRO A 292 1.50 19.07 -34.06
CA PRO A 292 1.83 18.30 -35.26
C PRO A 292 2.71 17.07 -34.97
N LEU A 293 2.24 15.88 -35.34
CA LEU A 293 3.05 14.66 -35.30
C LEU A 293 3.81 14.50 -36.62
N ASP A 294 5.08 14.90 -36.64
CA ASP A 294 5.96 14.76 -37.80
C ASP A 294 6.86 13.52 -37.72
N LEU A 295 6.48 12.47 -38.45
CA LEU A 295 7.23 11.21 -38.56
C LEU A 295 8.10 11.13 -39.82
N THR A 296 8.28 12.23 -40.56
CA THR A 296 9.03 12.22 -41.83
C THR A 296 10.48 11.76 -41.66
N GLY A 297 11.08 12.02 -40.49
CA GLY A 297 12.43 11.61 -40.12
C GLY A 297 12.57 10.15 -39.66
N ASN A 298 11.47 9.46 -39.33
CA ASN A 298 11.46 8.09 -38.79
C ASN A 298 11.49 7.06 -39.93
N THR A 299 12.55 7.07 -40.74
CA THR A 299 12.65 6.29 -41.98
C THR A 299 12.62 4.77 -41.79
N SER A 300 12.87 4.28 -40.57
CA SER A 300 12.86 2.84 -40.24
C SER A 300 11.47 2.33 -39.86
N LEU A 301 10.48 3.22 -39.72
CA LEU A 301 9.16 2.89 -39.20
C LEU A 301 8.44 1.90 -40.12
N ALA A 302 8.16 0.71 -39.60
CA ALA A 302 7.51 -0.38 -40.31
C ALA A 302 6.04 -0.54 -39.90
N ARG A 303 5.71 -0.25 -38.64
CA ARG A 303 4.37 -0.38 -38.07
C ARG A 303 3.99 0.91 -37.34
N LEU A 304 2.87 1.49 -37.76
CA LEU A 304 2.22 2.62 -37.11
C LEU A 304 0.82 2.21 -36.67
N ASN A 305 0.48 2.49 -35.42
CA ASN A 305 -0.85 2.33 -34.85
C ASN A 305 -1.23 3.63 -34.13
N LEU A 306 -2.19 4.37 -34.68
CA LEU A 306 -2.84 5.49 -34.02
C LEU A 306 -4.29 5.09 -33.78
N TYR A 307 -4.69 4.92 -32.53
CA TYR A 307 -6.02 4.45 -32.19
C TYR A 307 -6.69 5.37 -31.17
N ASN A 308 -7.88 5.88 -31.46
CA ASN A 308 -8.65 6.73 -30.56
C ASN A 308 -7.86 7.94 -30.07
N ILE A 309 -7.26 8.67 -31.01
CA ILE A 309 -6.53 9.90 -30.73
C ILE A 309 -7.56 11.03 -30.66
N GLU A 310 -7.73 11.66 -29.50
CA GLU A 310 -8.75 12.70 -29.29
C GLU A 310 -8.42 13.97 -30.07
N GLU A 311 -7.15 14.38 -30.08
CA GLU A 311 -6.63 15.57 -30.77
C GLU A 311 -5.27 15.25 -31.42
N ILE A 312 -5.01 15.72 -32.66
CA ILE A 312 -3.70 15.65 -33.35
C ILE A 312 -3.59 16.62 -34.54
N PRO A 313 -3.21 17.89 -34.37
CA PRO A 313 -3.30 18.94 -35.40
C PRO A 313 -2.88 18.58 -36.84
N THR A 314 -1.78 17.85 -37.02
CA THR A 314 -1.41 17.28 -38.33
C THR A 314 -0.62 15.98 -38.13
N LEU A 315 -0.62 15.13 -39.15
CA LEU A 315 0.18 13.91 -39.20
C LEU A 315 1.01 13.88 -40.49
N ALA A 316 2.34 13.83 -40.37
CA ALA A 316 3.24 13.61 -41.49
C ALA A 316 3.93 12.24 -41.36
N LEU A 317 3.90 11.44 -42.42
CA LEU A 317 4.43 10.06 -42.42
C LEU A 317 5.82 9.98 -43.08
N PRO A 318 6.65 8.97 -42.72
CA PRO A 318 7.99 8.80 -43.28
C PRO A 318 7.98 8.58 -44.80
N ASP A 319 8.99 9.14 -45.47
CA ASP A 319 9.21 8.95 -46.91
C ASP A 319 9.79 7.54 -47.17
N GLY A 320 9.05 6.66 -47.85
CA GLY A 320 9.61 5.40 -48.41
C GLY A 320 8.63 4.23 -48.49
N ASP A 321 9.16 3.04 -48.78
CA ASP A 321 8.43 1.76 -48.79
C ASP A 321 8.57 0.99 -47.44
N THR A 322 9.19 1.59 -46.44
CA THR A 322 9.48 0.94 -45.14
C THR A 322 8.24 0.76 -44.28
N LEU A 323 7.27 1.67 -44.38
CA LEU A 323 5.99 1.59 -43.68
C LEU A 323 5.12 0.47 -44.28
N GLN A 324 5.17 -0.70 -43.65
CA GLN A 324 4.46 -1.91 -44.07
C GLN A 324 3.02 -1.94 -43.59
N ARG A 325 2.73 -1.34 -42.43
CA ARG A 325 1.38 -1.30 -41.86
C ARG A 325 1.15 0.03 -41.14
N ALA A 326 0.08 0.70 -41.51
CA ALA A 326 -0.44 1.85 -40.78
C ALA A 326 -1.91 1.60 -40.44
N SER A 327 -2.22 1.56 -39.16
CA SER A 327 -3.59 1.57 -38.64
C SER A 327 -3.81 2.95 -38.05
N ILE A 328 -4.71 3.72 -38.63
CA ILE A 328 -5.09 5.03 -38.10
C ILE A 328 -6.60 4.95 -37.94
N SER A 329 -7.07 4.81 -36.71
CA SER A 329 -8.46 4.50 -36.36
C SER A 329 -8.95 5.46 -35.30
N TRP A 330 -10.17 6.01 -35.45
CA TRP A 330 -10.75 6.94 -34.47
C TRP A 330 -9.90 8.19 -34.23
N VAL A 331 -9.33 8.75 -35.30
CA VAL A 331 -8.52 10.00 -35.30
C VAL A 331 -9.24 11.10 -36.10
N PRO A 332 -9.30 12.36 -35.65
CA PRO A 332 -9.85 13.47 -36.42
C PRO A 332 -9.10 13.66 -37.77
N LEU A 333 -9.74 14.29 -38.77
CA LEU A 333 -9.31 14.23 -40.18
C LEU A 333 -8.35 15.39 -40.34
N LEU A 334 -7.05 15.11 -40.33
CA LEU A 334 -6.02 16.14 -40.29
C LEU A 334 -5.12 15.94 -41.50
N SER A 335 -4.90 17.02 -42.24
CA SER A 335 -4.39 17.06 -43.61
C SER A 335 -3.21 16.13 -43.84
N LEU A 336 -3.50 14.95 -44.41
CA LEU A 336 -2.55 13.88 -44.62
C LEU A 336 -1.71 14.17 -45.88
N THR A 337 -0.41 14.46 -45.70
CA THR A 337 0.53 14.46 -46.83
C THR A 337 1.22 13.10 -46.93
N LEU A 338 0.56 12.13 -47.56
CA LEU A 338 1.24 10.91 -48.02
C LEU A 338 2.18 11.27 -49.16
N LYS A 339 3.37 10.68 -49.27
CA LYS A 339 4.19 10.77 -50.51
C LYS A 339 4.34 9.44 -51.24
N ASN A 340 4.06 8.30 -50.59
CA ASN A 340 4.23 6.93 -51.12
C ASN A 340 3.09 5.98 -50.69
N LYS A 341 3.01 4.82 -51.32
CA LYS A 341 2.01 3.77 -51.09
C LYS A 341 2.45 2.82 -49.94
N PRO A 342 1.69 2.66 -48.85
CA PRO A 342 1.96 1.62 -47.87
C PRO A 342 1.87 0.23 -48.51
N ALA A 343 2.80 -0.68 -48.21
CA ALA A 343 2.65 -2.07 -48.61
C ALA A 343 1.42 -2.70 -47.92
N ASN A 344 0.84 -3.74 -48.52
CA ASN A 344 -0.41 -4.42 -48.14
C ASN A 344 -0.85 -4.26 -46.66
N GLY A 345 -2.01 -3.64 -46.41
CA GLY A 345 -2.70 -3.71 -45.12
C GLY A 345 -2.79 -2.41 -44.32
N ALA A 346 -2.44 -1.25 -44.89
CA ALA A 346 -2.80 0.03 -44.27
C ALA A 346 -4.31 0.25 -44.33
N VAL A 347 -4.93 0.40 -43.17
CA VAL A 347 -6.34 0.76 -43.01
C VAL A 347 -6.35 2.17 -42.45
N PHE A 348 -6.84 3.11 -43.26
CA PHE A 348 -7.10 4.47 -42.84
C PHE A 348 -8.59 4.54 -42.46
N ASP A 349 -8.85 4.48 -41.16
CA ASP A 349 -10.17 4.57 -40.55
C ASP A 349 -10.26 5.93 -39.82
N SER A 350 -10.61 6.98 -40.54
CA SER A 350 -10.77 8.29 -39.91
C SER A 350 -12.02 8.31 -39.02
N GLY A 351 -11.94 8.98 -37.87
CA GLY A 351 -12.85 8.76 -36.75
C GLY A 351 -14.31 9.19 -36.91
N VAL A 352 -14.93 9.41 -35.75
CA VAL A 352 -16.33 9.83 -35.61
C VAL A 352 -16.42 11.35 -35.78
N TYR A 353 -17.24 11.80 -36.72
CA TYR A 353 -17.54 13.22 -36.91
C TYR A 353 -18.99 13.50 -36.55
N ARG A 354 -19.18 14.69 -35.97
CA ARG A 354 -20.50 15.22 -35.64
C ARG A 354 -20.96 16.05 -36.85
N PRO A 355 -22.09 15.73 -37.51
CA PRO A 355 -22.69 16.63 -38.48
C PRO A 355 -22.90 18.00 -37.83
N SER A 356 -22.56 19.09 -38.53
CA SER A 356 -22.60 20.45 -37.98
C SER A 356 -24.02 20.95 -37.69
N THR A 357 -25.06 20.20 -38.08
CA THR A 357 -26.43 20.70 -38.12
C THR A 357 -27.47 19.57 -38.06
N SER A 358 -28.66 19.93 -37.56
CA SER A 358 -29.86 19.07 -37.50
C SER A 358 -30.43 18.67 -38.88
N ASP A 359 -29.80 19.11 -39.98
CA ASP A 359 -30.18 18.81 -41.36
C ASP A 359 -29.35 17.68 -42.00
N GLY A 360 -28.41 17.08 -41.25
CA GLY A 360 -27.61 15.94 -41.74
C GLY A 360 -26.50 16.35 -42.71
N THR A 361 -25.94 17.55 -42.56
CA THR A 361 -24.79 18.02 -43.35
C THR A 361 -23.51 18.15 -42.51
N PHE A 362 -22.35 17.96 -43.14
CA PHE A 362 -21.02 18.10 -42.54
C PHE A 362 -20.04 18.68 -43.56
N ASP A 363 -19.42 19.82 -43.27
CA ASP A 363 -18.38 20.41 -44.13
C ASP A 363 -17.01 19.81 -43.81
N ILE A 364 -16.47 18.99 -44.70
CA ILE A 364 -15.15 18.37 -44.52
C ILE A 364 -14.05 19.44 -44.45
N ALA A 365 -14.20 20.58 -45.13
CA ALA A 365 -13.20 21.65 -45.09
C ALA A 365 -13.12 22.37 -43.74
N SER A 366 -14.10 22.17 -42.85
CA SER A 366 -14.03 22.67 -41.47
C SER A 366 -13.00 21.92 -40.61
N VAL A 367 -12.62 20.70 -41.00
CA VAL A 367 -11.64 19.86 -40.30
C VAL A 367 -10.37 19.65 -41.13
N ASP A 368 -10.49 19.56 -42.46
CA ASP A 368 -9.35 19.52 -43.39
C ASP A 368 -9.46 20.67 -44.41
N PRO A 369 -8.88 21.85 -44.14
CA PRO A 369 -8.92 22.99 -45.04
C PRO A 369 -8.30 22.72 -46.43
N ASN A 370 -7.50 21.65 -46.57
CA ASN A 370 -6.84 21.26 -47.82
C ASN A 370 -7.62 20.17 -48.58
N PHE A 371 -8.79 19.76 -48.08
CA PHE A 371 -9.62 18.75 -48.71
C PHE A 371 -10.04 19.18 -50.13
N ASP A 372 -9.56 18.42 -51.12
CA ASP A 372 -9.98 18.58 -52.52
C ASP A 372 -11.06 17.55 -52.85
N PRO A 373 -12.32 17.97 -53.06
CA PRO A 373 -13.44 17.07 -53.33
C PRO A 373 -13.35 16.39 -54.70
N SER A 374 -12.50 16.87 -55.61
CA SER A 374 -12.29 16.23 -56.92
C SER A 374 -11.52 14.91 -56.83
N LYS A 375 -10.85 14.68 -55.69
CA LYS A 375 -10.08 13.47 -55.38
C LYS A 375 -10.93 12.36 -54.72
N VAL A 376 -12.21 12.60 -54.48
CA VAL A 376 -13.14 11.62 -53.89
C VAL A 376 -13.72 10.72 -54.96
N SER A 377 -13.75 9.42 -54.68
CA SER A 377 -14.37 8.38 -55.52
C SER A 377 -15.09 7.36 -54.63
N ASN A 378 -15.92 6.49 -55.21
CA ASN A 378 -16.62 5.40 -54.49
C ASN A 378 -17.37 5.83 -53.20
N LEU A 379 -17.85 7.09 -53.13
CA LEU A 379 -18.65 7.59 -52.02
C LEU A 379 -19.95 6.78 -51.84
N LYS A 380 -20.21 6.33 -50.63
CA LYS A 380 -21.39 5.57 -50.21
C LYS A 380 -22.12 6.30 -49.09
N LYS A 381 -23.46 6.17 -49.06
CA LYS A 381 -24.35 6.65 -47.99
C LYS A 381 -24.41 8.18 -47.77
N ALA A 382 -23.79 8.96 -48.65
CA ALA A 382 -23.89 10.42 -48.68
C ALA A 382 -23.76 10.97 -50.10
N THR A 383 -24.05 12.26 -50.24
CA THR A 383 -23.71 13.08 -51.42
C THR A 383 -22.69 14.13 -51.02
N LEU A 384 -21.79 14.50 -51.94
CA LEU A 384 -20.76 15.53 -51.69
C LEU A 384 -20.99 16.71 -52.65
N THR A 385 -21.20 17.91 -52.12
CA THR A 385 -21.35 19.16 -52.89
C THR A 385 -20.30 20.16 -52.43
N GLY A 386 -19.30 20.41 -53.29
CA GLY A 386 -18.10 21.12 -52.83
C GLY A 386 -17.43 20.30 -51.74
N THR A 387 -17.25 20.88 -50.55
CA THR A 387 -16.64 20.24 -49.38
C THR A 387 -17.69 19.68 -48.41
N VAL A 388 -18.97 19.89 -48.68
CA VAL A 388 -20.07 19.53 -47.78
C VAL A 388 -20.64 18.15 -48.12
N LEU A 389 -20.55 17.22 -47.16
CA LEU A 389 -21.26 15.94 -47.14
C LEU A 389 -22.70 16.13 -46.69
N THR A 390 -23.64 15.53 -47.41
CA THR A 390 -25.07 15.46 -47.05
C THR A 390 -25.49 14.00 -46.98
N LEU A 391 -25.98 13.58 -45.81
CA LEU A 391 -26.33 12.18 -45.52
C LEU A 391 -27.61 11.74 -46.25
N ALA A 392 -27.65 10.46 -46.66
CA ALA A 392 -28.87 9.86 -47.18
C ALA A 392 -29.89 9.63 -46.04
N SER A 393 -31.19 9.76 -46.33
CA SER A 393 -32.31 9.85 -45.36
C SER A 393 -32.63 8.59 -44.53
N ASP A 394 -31.73 7.60 -44.47
CA ASP A 394 -32.01 6.24 -44.03
C ASP A 394 -30.87 5.76 -43.11
N TYR A 395 -30.94 6.16 -41.84
CA TYR A 395 -29.88 5.97 -40.83
C TYR A 395 -29.92 4.60 -40.15
N SER A 396 -29.58 3.52 -40.87
CA SER A 396 -29.44 2.19 -40.23
C SER A 396 -28.00 1.75 -39.98
N ASP A 397 -27.00 2.42 -40.58
CA ASP A 397 -25.59 2.04 -40.46
C ASP A 397 -24.71 3.28 -40.19
N ASP A 398 -23.94 3.25 -39.11
CA ASP A 398 -23.32 4.38 -38.41
C ASP A 398 -22.12 5.10 -39.09
N TYR A 399 -21.94 4.98 -40.42
CA TYR A 399 -20.81 5.61 -41.14
C TYR A 399 -21.04 5.93 -42.63
N VAL A 400 -20.35 6.95 -43.14
CA VAL A 400 -20.12 7.28 -44.55
C VAL A 400 -18.77 6.75 -44.98
N SER A 401 -18.62 6.27 -46.22
CA SER A 401 -17.32 5.83 -46.73
C SER A 401 -17.06 6.32 -48.15
N TYR A 402 -15.80 6.62 -48.48
CA TYR A 402 -15.34 6.97 -49.82
C TYR A 402 -13.88 6.58 -50.01
N ASP A 403 -13.44 6.49 -51.27
CA ASP A 403 -12.05 6.31 -51.63
C ASP A 403 -11.44 7.69 -51.98
N TYR A 404 -10.31 8.04 -51.37
CA TYR A 404 -9.63 9.32 -51.61
C TYR A 404 -8.33 9.15 -52.41
N ASP A 405 -8.14 9.94 -53.47
CA ASP A 405 -6.90 10.02 -54.25
C ASP A 405 -6.00 11.13 -53.70
N ALA A 406 -5.04 10.80 -52.85
CA ALA A 406 -4.10 11.81 -52.35
C ALA A 406 -3.22 12.46 -53.45
N GLY A 407 -3.21 11.96 -54.69
CA GLY A 407 -2.44 12.48 -55.82
C GLY A 407 -1.22 11.64 -56.20
N PHE A 408 -1.20 10.37 -55.79
CA PHE A 408 -0.04 9.47 -55.92
C PHE A 408 -0.32 8.22 -56.76
N GLY A 409 -1.40 8.21 -57.54
CA GLY A 409 -1.73 7.13 -58.47
C GLY A 409 -2.43 5.92 -57.85
N PHE A 410 -2.95 6.05 -56.62
CA PHE A 410 -3.84 5.07 -55.98
C PHE A 410 -4.81 5.80 -55.04
N THR A 411 -5.95 5.16 -54.74
CA THR A 411 -6.91 5.60 -53.74
C THR A 411 -6.82 4.76 -52.47
N TYR A 412 -7.20 5.32 -51.33
CA TYR A 412 -7.38 4.57 -50.07
C TYR A 412 -8.80 4.74 -49.54
N PRO A 413 -9.35 3.72 -48.85
CA PRO A 413 -10.66 3.83 -48.24
C PRO A 413 -10.60 4.79 -47.05
N VAL A 414 -11.63 5.62 -46.93
CA VAL A 414 -11.91 6.50 -45.81
C VAL A 414 -13.29 6.16 -45.30
N GLU A 415 -13.40 5.83 -44.02
CA GLU A 415 -14.67 5.71 -43.31
C GLU A 415 -14.82 6.94 -42.39
N ILE A 416 -16.04 7.46 -42.25
CA ILE A 416 -16.41 8.60 -41.39
C ILE A 416 -17.58 8.10 -40.57
N TYR A 417 -17.36 7.83 -39.29
CA TYR A 417 -18.43 7.43 -38.39
C TYR A 417 -19.26 8.65 -37.97
N LEU A 418 -20.58 8.50 -37.83
CA LEU A 418 -21.48 9.63 -37.57
C LEU A 418 -22.29 9.37 -36.31
N THR A 419 -21.89 9.97 -35.18
CA THR A 419 -22.66 9.87 -33.94
C THR A 419 -23.77 10.91 -33.88
N ASN A 420 -25.01 10.44 -33.71
CA ASN A 420 -26.18 11.28 -33.56
C ASN A 420 -26.37 11.68 -32.08
N TYR A 421 -25.74 12.76 -31.63
CA TYR A 421 -26.05 13.38 -30.32
C TYR A 421 -27.05 14.51 -30.52
N SER A 422 -28.28 14.32 -30.06
CA SER A 422 -29.43 15.23 -30.22
C SER A 422 -29.36 16.55 -29.42
N SER A 423 -28.17 17.04 -29.05
CA SER A 423 -28.03 18.20 -28.15
C SER A 423 -26.91 19.20 -28.50
N TYR A 424 -26.52 19.33 -29.78
CA TYR A 424 -25.53 20.35 -30.17
C TYR A 424 -26.06 21.79 -29.98
N VAL A 425 -25.33 22.57 -29.20
CA VAL A 425 -25.47 24.01 -28.98
C VAL A 425 -24.22 24.72 -29.54
N PRO A 426 -24.34 25.62 -30.54
CA PRO A 426 -23.21 26.35 -31.13
C PRO A 426 -22.70 27.47 -30.21
N VAL A 427 -21.47 27.94 -30.45
CA VAL A 427 -20.91 29.12 -29.76
C VAL A 427 -21.46 30.42 -30.35
N ASP A 428 -22.12 31.22 -29.51
CA ASP A 428 -22.64 32.54 -29.88
C ASP A 428 -21.57 33.64 -29.75
N SER A 429 -20.83 33.63 -28.64
CA SER A 429 -19.80 34.65 -28.34
C SER A 429 -18.70 34.15 -27.41
N ILE A 430 -17.52 34.73 -27.56
CA ILE A 430 -16.33 34.52 -26.72
C ILE A 430 -15.87 35.87 -26.14
N ASP A 431 -15.52 35.90 -24.86
CA ASP A 431 -14.92 37.03 -24.15
C ASP A 431 -13.68 36.58 -23.36
N VAL A 432 -12.74 37.49 -23.08
CA VAL A 432 -11.49 37.20 -22.34
C VAL A 432 -11.56 37.78 -20.93
N ILE A 433 -11.26 36.95 -19.93
CA ILE A 433 -11.11 37.31 -18.52
C ILE A 433 -9.62 37.39 -18.15
N CYS A 434 -9.27 38.39 -17.36
CA CYS A 434 -8.02 38.43 -16.59
C CYS A 434 -8.33 38.98 -15.19
N ASP A 435 -7.73 38.42 -14.13
CA ASP A 435 -7.95 38.85 -12.74
C ASP A 435 -9.44 38.91 -12.31
N GLY A 436 -10.27 38.01 -12.83
CA GLY A 436 -11.69 37.91 -12.48
C GLY A 436 -12.61 38.93 -13.15
N ALA A 437 -12.13 39.73 -14.11
CA ALA A 437 -12.95 40.66 -14.88
C ALA A 437 -12.71 40.53 -16.40
N THR A 438 -13.74 40.83 -17.20
CA THR A 438 -13.57 41.00 -18.64
C THR A 438 -12.74 42.24 -18.91
N ASN A 439 -11.59 42.05 -19.56
CA ASN A 439 -10.63 43.11 -19.78
C ASN A 439 -10.36 43.28 -21.27
N GLN A 440 -10.38 44.53 -21.75
CA GLN A 440 -9.95 44.85 -23.12
C GLN A 440 -8.44 45.12 -23.20
N GLU A 441 -7.80 45.35 -22.04
CA GLU A 441 -6.37 45.62 -21.92
C GLU A 441 -5.78 44.91 -20.68
N VAL A 442 -4.59 44.34 -20.82
CA VAL A 442 -3.84 43.65 -19.75
C VAL A 442 -2.42 44.21 -19.69
N SER A 443 -1.87 44.40 -18.49
CA SER A 443 -0.49 44.85 -18.30
C SER A 443 0.32 43.87 -17.45
N LEU A 444 1.55 43.58 -17.88
CA LEU A 444 2.53 42.78 -17.16
C LEU A 444 3.95 43.28 -17.41
N ARG A 445 4.95 42.77 -16.69
CA ARG A 445 6.36 43.12 -16.90
C ARG A 445 7.07 42.02 -17.68
N VAL A 446 8.21 42.36 -18.31
CA VAL A 446 9.12 41.36 -18.88
C VAL A 446 9.50 40.32 -17.82
N GLY A 447 9.32 39.04 -18.14
CA GLY A 447 9.55 37.88 -17.27
C GLY A 447 8.41 37.53 -16.32
N ALA A 448 7.32 38.32 -16.29
CA ALA A 448 6.13 38.01 -15.51
C ALA A 448 5.12 37.20 -16.35
N TRP A 449 4.25 36.48 -15.64
CA TRP A 449 3.21 35.62 -16.21
C TRP A 449 1.83 36.05 -15.68
N LYS A 450 0.77 35.90 -16.48
CA LYS A 450 -0.64 36.10 -16.09
C LYS A 450 -1.49 35.01 -16.72
N GLN A 451 -2.44 34.49 -15.95
CA GLN A 451 -3.44 33.56 -16.47
C GLN A 451 -4.58 34.33 -17.15
N LEU A 452 -4.83 34.05 -18.42
CA LEU A 452 -6.06 34.44 -19.11
C LEU A 452 -7.03 33.25 -19.15
N SER A 453 -8.32 33.56 -19.21
CA SER A 453 -9.37 32.55 -19.45
C SER A 453 -10.48 33.15 -20.31
N THR A 454 -11.42 32.34 -20.78
CA THR A 454 -12.54 32.79 -21.61
C THR A 454 -13.90 32.59 -20.97
N ILE A 455 -14.87 33.41 -21.40
CA ILE A 455 -16.30 33.14 -21.23
C ILE A 455 -16.85 32.80 -22.60
N ILE A 456 -17.40 31.60 -22.74
CA ILE A 456 -18.07 31.12 -23.95
C ILE A 456 -19.57 31.10 -23.67
N LYS A 457 -20.35 31.73 -24.56
CA LYS A 457 -21.82 31.75 -24.46
C LYS A 457 -22.46 31.06 -25.66
N PRO A 458 -23.58 30.33 -25.43
CA PRO A 458 -24.15 30.01 -24.12
C PRO A 458 -23.23 29.06 -23.32
N GLU A 459 -23.36 29.04 -21.99
CA GLU A 459 -22.47 28.24 -21.09
C GLU A 459 -22.54 26.72 -21.35
N ASN A 460 -23.57 26.26 -22.05
CA ASN A 460 -23.74 24.87 -22.49
C ASN A 460 -23.37 24.68 -23.96
N ALA A 461 -22.61 25.59 -24.56
CA ALA A 461 -22.04 25.39 -25.89
C ALA A 461 -21.27 24.06 -25.91
N SER A 462 -21.46 23.31 -26.99
CA SER A 462 -20.92 21.95 -27.13
C SER A 462 -19.41 21.90 -27.29
N ASN A 463 -18.83 23.03 -27.70
CA ASN A 463 -17.39 23.26 -27.78
C ASN A 463 -17.06 24.45 -26.86
N GLN A 464 -16.18 24.21 -25.87
CA GLN A 464 -15.67 25.26 -24.97
C GLN A 464 -14.15 25.42 -25.08
N TYR A 465 -13.53 24.79 -26.06
CA TYR A 465 -12.08 24.84 -26.26
C TYR A 465 -11.67 26.16 -26.92
N THR A 466 -10.75 26.86 -26.28
CA THR A 466 -10.23 28.15 -26.76
C THR A 466 -8.79 28.01 -27.20
N TYR A 467 -8.49 28.49 -28.39
CA TYR A 467 -7.14 28.61 -28.93
C TYR A 467 -6.67 30.07 -28.83
N TRP A 468 -5.42 30.26 -28.43
CA TRP A 468 -4.83 31.58 -28.20
C TRP A 468 -3.70 31.86 -29.18
N GLU A 469 -3.59 33.10 -29.64
CA GLU A 469 -2.51 33.53 -30.51
C GLU A 469 -1.99 34.90 -30.08
N SER A 470 -0.67 35.09 -30.14
CA SER A 470 -0.04 36.40 -30.00
C SER A 470 0.34 36.99 -31.35
N ALA A 471 -0.13 38.21 -31.63
CA ALA A 471 0.22 38.95 -32.83
C ALA A 471 1.71 39.35 -32.90
N ASP A 472 2.40 39.37 -31.75
CA ASP A 472 3.85 39.56 -31.67
C ASP A 472 4.40 38.78 -30.47
N PRO A 473 4.78 37.50 -30.68
CA PRO A 473 5.39 36.64 -29.66
C PRO A 473 6.75 37.14 -29.14
N SER A 474 7.36 38.15 -29.79
CA SER A 474 8.59 38.77 -29.30
C SER A 474 8.33 39.79 -28.19
N VAL A 475 7.10 40.31 -28.09
CA VAL A 475 6.65 41.22 -27.02
C VAL A 475 5.97 40.45 -25.90
N ALA A 476 4.99 39.59 -26.20
CA ALA A 476 4.34 38.70 -25.23
C ALA A 476 3.99 37.36 -25.88
N ARG A 477 4.23 36.23 -25.18
CA ARG A 477 3.85 34.87 -25.60
C ARG A 477 2.64 34.41 -24.81
N ILE A 478 1.79 33.59 -25.39
CA ILE A 478 0.69 32.93 -24.69
C ILE A 478 0.74 31.45 -25.03
N GLY A 479 0.43 30.56 -24.09
CA GLY A 479 0.27 29.15 -24.39
C GLY A 479 -1.01 28.92 -25.18
N ASP A 480 -0.90 28.08 -26.21
CA ASP A 480 -1.89 28.00 -27.30
C ASP A 480 -3.26 27.47 -26.81
N TYR A 481 -3.28 26.70 -25.72
CA TYR A 481 -4.50 26.09 -25.15
C TYR A 481 -4.74 26.42 -23.67
N ASP A 482 -3.69 26.80 -22.92
CA ASP A 482 -3.78 27.04 -21.48
C ASP A 482 -4.07 28.51 -21.12
N GLY A 483 -3.89 29.47 -22.04
CA GLY A 483 -4.08 30.88 -21.80
C GLY A 483 -3.03 31.54 -20.89
N LEU A 484 -1.86 30.92 -20.69
CA LEU A 484 -0.80 31.45 -19.84
C LEU A 484 0.04 32.51 -20.58
N LEU A 485 -0.19 33.78 -20.27
CA LEU A 485 0.45 34.94 -20.91
C LEU A 485 1.78 35.31 -20.25
N ALA A 486 2.88 35.33 -21.01
CA ALA A 486 4.23 35.69 -20.60
C ALA A 486 4.70 37.00 -21.25
N GLY A 487 5.24 37.93 -20.45
CA GLY A 487 5.87 39.16 -20.98
C GLY A 487 7.31 38.89 -21.44
N VAL A 488 7.62 39.10 -22.72
CA VAL A 488 8.93 38.75 -23.32
C VAL A 488 9.83 39.98 -23.49
N ALA A 489 9.32 41.06 -24.08
CA ALA A 489 10.08 42.29 -24.27
C ALA A 489 9.18 43.53 -24.06
N PRO A 490 9.75 44.68 -23.67
CA PRO A 490 8.94 45.87 -23.44
C PRO A 490 8.26 46.32 -24.72
N GLY A 491 6.95 46.51 -24.69
CA GLY A 491 6.17 46.84 -25.88
C GLY A 491 4.68 46.64 -25.66
N THR A 492 3.92 46.77 -26.74
CA THR A 492 2.49 46.49 -26.76
C THR A 492 2.20 45.49 -27.87
N THR A 493 1.48 44.42 -27.59
CA THR A 493 1.02 43.44 -28.58
C THR A 493 -0.47 43.15 -28.40
N ARG A 494 -1.05 42.32 -29.28
CA ARG A 494 -2.43 41.87 -29.22
C ARG A 494 -2.46 40.35 -29.03
N ILE A 495 -3.37 39.90 -28.17
CA ILE A 495 -3.64 38.47 -27.95
C ILE A 495 -5.07 38.18 -28.41
N THR A 496 -5.26 37.16 -29.23
CA THR A 496 -6.57 36.74 -29.75
C THR A 496 -6.92 35.36 -29.21
N ALA A 497 -8.10 35.25 -28.59
CA ALA A 497 -8.74 34.00 -28.21
C ALA A 497 -9.77 33.62 -29.28
N GLN A 498 -9.82 32.36 -29.69
CA GLN A 498 -10.74 31.87 -30.72
C GLN A 498 -11.41 30.57 -30.28
N CYS A 499 -12.69 30.38 -30.62
CA CYS A 499 -13.47 29.18 -30.35
C CYS A 499 -14.63 29.08 -31.35
N ASP A 500 -14.76 27.94 -32.03
CA ASP A 500 -15.82 27.60 -32.99
C ASP A 500 -16.11 28.73 -34.01
N GLY A 501 -15.04 29.28 -34.60
CA GLY A 501 -15.11 30.39 -35.56
C GLY A 501 -15.47 31.77 -34.99
N LYS A 502 -15.58 31.91 -33.67
CA LYS A 502 -15.68 33.20 -32.96
C LYS A 502 -14.32 33.61 -32.41
N GLU A 503 -14.07 34.92 -32.35
CA GLU A 503 -12.81 35.46 -31.85
C GLU A 503 -12.98 36.67 -30.92
N ARG A 504 -12.04 36.84 -29.99
CA ARG A 504 -11.90 38.02 -29.13
C ARG A 504 -10.45 38.41 -29.00
N THR A 505 -10.14 39.66 -29.32
CA THR A 505 -8.78 40.22 -29.19
C THR A 505 -8.70 41.23 -28.04
N ILE A 506 -7.62 41.15 -27.26
CA ILE A 506 -7.26 42.12 -26.21
C ILE A 506 -5.89 42.76 -26.49
N THR A 507 -5.62 43.91 -25.88
CA THR A 507 -4.30 44.56 -25.94
C THR A 507 -3.46 44.20 -24.72
N VAL A 508 -2.18 43.86 -24.92
CA VAL A 508 -1.25 43.53 -23.84
C VAL A 508 -0.09 44.53 -23.81
N HIS A 509 0.13 45.16 -22.66
CA HIS A 509 1.25 46.05 -22.41
C HIS A 509 2.32 45.35 -21.56
N VAL A 510 3.51 45.17 -22.13
CA VAL A 510 4.68 44.61 -21.44
C VAL A 510 5.60 45.77 -21.04
N LEU A 511 5.70 46.00 -19.74
CA LEU A 511 6.55 47.02 -19.15
C LEU A 511 7.99 46.50 -18.95
N PRO A 512 9.02 47.37 -18.99
CA PRO A 512 10.40 46.96 -18.75
C PRO A 512 10.61 46.20 -17.43
N ALA A 513 11.51 45.21 -17.47
CA ALA A 513 12.04 44.56 -16.28
C ALA A 513 12.71 45.60 -15.38
N VAL A 514 12.53 45.47 -14.06
CA VAL A 514 13.25 46.29 -13.08
C VAL A 514 14.61 45.64 -12.88
N THR A 515 15.68 46.27 -13.36
CA THR A 515 17.05 45.78 -13.15
C THR A 515 17.66 46.48 -11.92
N GLY A 516 18.17 45.70 -10.98
CA GLY A 516 19.15 46.17 -9.99
C GLY A 516 18.67 46.42 -8.55
N THR A 517 17.86 45.55 -7.95
CA THR A 517 17.74 45.51 -6.48
C THR A 517 18.64 44.41 -5.91
N THR A 518 19.67 44.81 -5.17
CA THR A 518 20.47 43.89 -4.34
C THR A 518 19.59 43.27 -3.27
N VAL A 519 19.87 42.02 -2.87
CA VAL A 519 19.24 41.44 -1.68
C VAL A 519 19.76 42.18 -0.45
N ASP A 520 18.87 42.90 0.22
CA ASP A 520 19.20 43.67 1.41
C ASP A 520 19.26 42.75 2.64
N SER A 521 18.30 41.84 2.76
CA SER A 521 18.23 40.86 3.84
C SER A 521 17.54 39.54 3.44
N VAL A 522 17.91 38.47 4.13
CA VAL A 522 17.20 37.19 4.15
C VAL A 522 16.77 36.96 5.59
N ALA A 523 15.55 36.49 5.80
CA ALA A 523 15.06 36.07 7.11
C ALA A 523 14.43 34.69 7.02
N VAL A 524 14.73 33.83 8.00
CA VAL A 524 14.13 32.51 8.12
C VAL A 524 13.08 32.55 9.22
N SER A 525 11.89 32.05 8.90
CA SER A 525 10.77 31.88 9.83
C SER A 525 10.18 30.48 9.67
N GLY A 526 9.27 30.09 10.55
CA GLY A 526 8.60 28.79 10.50
C GLY A 526 7.81 28.53 11.77
N THR A 527 6.80 27.67 11.68
CA THR A 527 6.00 27.28 12.85
C THR A 527 6.90 26.53 13.84
N GLY A 528 7.00 27.02 15.08
CA GLY A 528 7.90 26.47 16.11
C GLY A 528 9.31 27.07 16.15
N VAL A 529 9.62 28.02 15.27
CA VAL A 529 10.87 28.80 15.31
C VAL A 529 10.71 30.00 16.25
N SER A 530 11.53 30.08 17.30
CA SER A 530 11.58 31.22 18.22
C SER A 530 13.02 31.60 18.54
N GLY A 531 13.37 32.89 18.39
CA GLY A 531 14.72 33.39 18.65
C GLY A 531 15.82 32.75 17.78
N GLY A 532 15.48 32.35 16.55
CA GLY A 532 16.41 31.66 15.64
C GLY A 532 16.69 30.20 16.01
N LYS A 533 15.84 29.60 16.85
CA LYS A 533 15.94 28.20 17.27
C LYS A 533 14.63 27.46 17.08
N ALA A 534 14.72 26.18 16.77
CA ALA A 534 13.60 25.25 16.75
C ALA A 534 14.04 23.92 17.38
N SER A 535 13.08 23.19 17.94
CA SER A 535 13.31 21.84 18.47
C SER A 535 12.28 20.88 17.88
N ILE A 536 12.76 19.75 17.37
CA ILE A 536 11.94 18.70 16.75
C ILE A 536 12.43 17.32 17.22
N ASN A 537 11.56 16.32 17.22
CA ASN A 537 11.96 14.94 17.57
C ASN A 537 12.54 14.22 16.34
N VAL A 538 13.40 13.22 16.53
CA VAL A 538 13.82 12.30 15.45
C VAL A 538 12.59 11.77 14.68
N GLY A 539 12.65 11.77 13.35
CA GLY A 539 11.58 11.39 12.43
C GLY A 539 10.54 12.48 12.14
N ALA A 540 10.53 13.58 12.89
CA ALA A 540 9.61 14.69 12.64
C ALA A 540 10.11 15.63 11.53
N LYS A 541 9.17 16.31 10.87
CA LYS A 541 9.44 17.33 9.84
C LYS A 541 9.13 18.74 10.34
N LEU A 542 9.90 19.72 9.89
CA LEU A 542 9.70 21.16 10.15
C LEU A 542 9.81 21.95 8.84
N ASN A 543 8.77 22.68 8.46
CA ASN A 543 8.82 23.55 7.29
C ASN A 543 9.35 24.94 7.69
N LEU A 544 10.47 25.35 7.09
CA LEU A 544 11.02 26.69 7.20
C LEU A 544 10.69 27.51 5.96
N ILE A 545 10.43 28.79 6.17
CA ILE A 545 10.14 29.78 5.13
C ILE A 545 11.27 30.79 5.12
N ALA A 546 11.89 31.00 3.96
CA ALA A 546 12.83 32.09 3.75
C ALA A 546 12.12 33.26 3.08
N THR A 547 12.31 34.45 3.63
CA THR A 547 11.83 35.71 3.03
C THR A 547 13.04 36.53 2.61
N VAL A 548 13.02 37.01 1.37
CA VAL A 548 14.08 37.83 0.78
C VAL A 548 13.55 39.26 0.64
N GLN A 549 14.28 40.25 1.17
CA GLN A 549 13.93 41.66 1.01
C GLN A 549 14.98 42.42 0.16
N PRO A 550 14.53 43.31 -0.73
CA PRO A 550 13.13 43.51 -1.12
C PRO A 550 12.60 42.27 -1.88
N ALA A 551 11.30 41.99 -1.75
CA ALA A 551 10.67 40.85 -2.42
C ALA A 551 10.81 40.89 -3.96
N THR A 552 11.13 42.06 -4.50
CA THR A 552 11.37 42.33 -5.92
C THR A 552 12.77 41.94 -6.42
N SER A 553 13.65 41.41 -5.56
CA SER A 553 15.04 41.04 -5.94
C SER A 553 15.15 39.81 -6.83
N GLY A 554 14.14 38.92 -6.84
CA GLY A 554 14.12 37.72 -7.69
C GLY A 554 15.22 36.68 -7.39
N ALA A 555 15.97 36.85 -6.29
CA ALA A 555 17.06 35.96 -5.92
C ALA A 555 16.51 34.62 -5.41
N GLN A 556 16.97 33.52 -6.01
CA GLN A 556 16.63 32.16 -5.59
C GLN A 556 17.24 31.86 -4.21
N VAL A 557 16.46 31.19 -3.35
CA VAL A 557 16.90 30.76 -2.02
C VAL A 557 17.54 29.39 -2.11
N GLN A 558 18.74 29.25 -1.56
CA GLN A 558 19.43 27.98 -1.38
C GLN A 558 19.44 27.59 0.08
N TRP A 559 19.07 26.35 0.38
CA TRP A 559 19.07 25.79 1.73
C TRP A 559 20.25 24.85 1.94
N ALA A 560 20.83 24.88 3.14
CA ALA A 560 21.88 23.96 3.55
C ALA A 560 21.75 23.60 5.02
N SER A 561 22.08 22.35 5.37
CA SER A 561 22.25 21.90 6.75
C SER A 561 23.74 21.84 7.10
N SER A 562 24.09 22.24 8.32
CA SER A 562 25.45 22.05 8.83
C SER A 562 25.79 20.60 9.16
N ASP A 563 24.79 19.75 9.34
CA ASP A 563 24.92 18.34 9.70
C ASP A 563 23.67 17.58 9.22
N ALA A 564 23.78 16.95 8.05
CA ALA A 564 22.67 16.23 7.41
C ALA A 564 22.32 14.92 8.13
N ASP A 565 23.26 14.34 8.88
CA ASP A 565 23.05 13.13 9.68
C ASP A 565 22.20 13.44 10.93
N VAL A 566 22.17 14.71 11.35
CA VAL A 566 21.30 15.21 12.43
C VAL A 566 19.98 15.74 11.86
N ALA A 567 20.02 16.63 10.85
CA ALA A 567 18.82 17.14 10.20
C ALA A 567 19.06 17.46 8.72
N LEU A 568 18.27 16.83 7.85
CA LEU A 568 18.30 17.07 6.40
C LEU A 568 17.37 18.22 6.03
N VAL A 569 17.71 19.05 5.05
CA VAL A 569 16.82 20.12 4.54
C VAL A 569 16.65 20.01 3.03
N SER A 570 15.42 20.07 2.54
CA SER A 570 15.10 20.06 1.11
C SER A 570 15.39 21.41 0.43
N SER A 571 15.37 21.43 -0.90
CA SER A 571 15.46 22.66 -1.70
C SER A 571 14.32 23.66 -1.44
N THR A 572 13.20 23.20 -0.86
CA THR A 572 12.03 24.02 -0.51
C THR A 572 12.00 24.45 0.96
N GLY A 573 12.99 24.06 1.78
CA GLY A 573 13.07 24.45 3.19
C GLY A 573 12.35 23.49 4.16
N GLN A 574 11.96 22.29 3.73
CA GLN A 574 11.46 21.25 4.63
C GLN A 574 12.64 20.54 5.31
N VAL A 575 12.66 20.58 6.64
CA VAL A 575 13.68 19.94 7.48
C VAL A 575 13.16 18.60 7.97
N HIS A 576 13.94 17.52 7.81
CA HIS A 576 13.69 16.18 8.35
C HIS A 576 14.67 15.90 9.49
N ALA A 577 14.19 15.51 10.67
CA ALA A 577 15.02 15.17 11.81
C ALA A 577 15.56 13.73 11.71
N VAL A 578 16.87 13.55 11.56
CA VAL A 578 17.50 12.25 11.27
C VAL A 578 18.04 11.59 12.53
N ALA A 579 18.84 12.30 13.33
CA ALA A 579 19.43 11.76 14.56
C ALA A 579 19.51 12.80 15.69
N PRO A 580 19.55 12.38 16.97
CA PRO A 580 19.62 13.31 18.09
C PRO A 580 20.89 14.16 18.03
N GLY A 581 20.74 15.48 18.09
CA GLY A 581 21.85 16.41 17.90
C GLY A 581 21.38 17.83 17.63
N THR A 582 22.29 18.70 17.20
CA THR A 582 21.97 20.06 16.78
C THR A 582 22.54 20.33 15.39
N ALA A 583 21.69 20.74 14.45
CA ALA A 583 22.09 21.18 13.12
C ALA A 583 21.66 22.64 12.89
N THR A 584 22.46 23.40 12.16
CA THR A 584 22.10 24.77 11.74
C THR A 584 21.62 24.73 10.30
N ILE A 585 20.37 25.14 10.09
CA ILE A 585 19.75 25.23 8.76
C ILE A 585 19.88 26.67 8.26
N THR A 586 20.47 26.85 7.08
CA THR A 586 20.80 28.18 6.53
C THR A 586 20.11 28.38 5.19
N ALA A 587 19.38 29.48 5.04
CA ALA A 587 18.86 29.99 3.77
C ALA A 587 19.79 31.07 3.23
N THR A 588 20.21 30.99 1.97
CA THR A 588 21.06 31.96 1.30
C THR A 588 20.43 32.45 0.00
N ALA A 589 20.34 33.77 -0.19
CA ALA A 589 19.87 34.40 -1.42
C ALA A 589 20.65 35.69 -1.70
N GLY A 590 21.10 35.88 -2.94
CA GLY A 590 21.82 37.09 -3.37
C GLY A 590 23.06 37.44 -2.53
N GLY A 591 23.75 36.43 -1.97
CA GLY A 591 24.93 36.61 -1.12
C GLY A 591 24.64 36.98 0.35
N LYS A 592 23.37 37.01 0.75
CA LYS A 592 22.94 37.18 2.15
C LYS A 592 22.39 35.86 2.68
N SER A 593 22.53 35.63 3.98
CA SER A 593 22.05 34.40 4.62
C SER A 593 21.36 34.69 5.96
N ALA A 594 20.41 33.83 6.31
CA ALA A 594 19.86 33.72 7.66
C ALA A 594 19.75 32.24 8.04
N SER A 595 19.82 31.94 9.34
CA SER A 595 19.85 30.57 9.83
C SER A 595 18.97 30.36 11.05
N VAL A 596 18.56 29.11 11.22
CA VAL A 596 17.87 28.59 12.39
C VAL A 596 18.64 27.39 12.94
N THR A 597 18.91 27.37 14.24
CA THR A 597 19.45 26.19 14.91
C THR A 597 18.32 25.23 15.23
N VAL A 598 18.36 24.04 14.64
CA VAL A 598 17.41 22.96 14.88
C VAL A 598 18.02 21.96 15.86
N THR A 599 17.38 21.77 17.00
CA THR A 599 17.74 20.74 17.98
C THR A 599 16.86 19.52 17.76
N VAL A 600 17.49 18.41 17.36
CA VAL A 600 16.81 17.13 17.21
C VAL A 600 16.88 16.38 18.54
N LEU A 601 15.71 16.18 19.13
CA LEU A 601 15.55 15.52 20.43
C LEU A 601 15.46 14.00 20.24
N LYS A 602 16.07 13.25 21.15
CA LYS A 602 16.00 11.78 21.19
C LYS A 602 14.55 11.32 21.31
N ALA A 603 14.17 10.31 20.53
CA ALA A 603 12.83 9.73 20.54
C ALA A 603 12.43 9.29 21.96
N VAL A 604 11.26 9.75 22.40
CA VAL A 604 10.63 9.38 23.67
C VAL A 604 9.66 8.23 23.39
N SER A 605 9.81 7.12 24.10
CA SER A 605 8.90 5.97 24.00
C SER A 605 7.49 6.33 24.44
N VAL A 606 6.49 5.66 23.88
CA VAL A 606 5.10 5.79 24.34
C VAL A 606 4.99 5.15 25.73
N ASP A 607 4.67 5.95 26.74
CA ASP A 607 4.45 5.46 28.10
C ASP A 607 3.02 4.93 28.26
N SER A 608 2.03 5.63 27.68
CA SER A 608 0.63 5.21 27.75
C SER A 608 -0.24 5.81 26.63
N LEU A 609 -1.31 5.10 26.27
CA LEU A 609 -2.38 5.58 25.40
C LEU A 609 -3.66 5.86 26.21
N ALA A 610 -4.48 6.79 25.73
CA ALA A 610 -5.84 7.00 26.20
C ALA A 610 -6.75 7.32 25.03
N ILE A 611 -7.96 6.76 25.03
CA ILE A 611 -8.99 7.13 24.06
C ILE A 611 -9.73 8.37 24.56
N THR A 612 -9.90 9.34 23.68
CA THR A 612 -10.60 10.60 23.91
C THR A 612 -11.62 10.83 22.81
N GLY A 613 -12.60 11.70 23.05
CA GLY A 613 -13.62 12.04 22.06
C GLY A 613 -14.87 12.64 22.72
N PRO A 614 -15.80 13.20 21.94
CA PRO A 614 -17.06 13.72 22.47
C PRO A 614 -17.84 12.61 23.20
N GLY A 615 -18.21 12.87 24.46
CA GLY A 615 -18.97 11.92 25.29
C GLY A 615 -18.14 10.83 25.97
N VAL A 616 -16.81 10.79 25.76
CA VAL A 616 -15.92 9.87 26.48
C VAL A 616 -15.61 10.42 27.86
N ALA A 617 -16.00 9.70 28.90
CA ALA A 617 -15.70 10.04 30.29
C ALA A 617 -15.40 8.78 31.10
N ASN A 618 -14.35 8.81 31.92
CA ASN A 618 -13.92 7.67 32.76
C ASN A 618 -13.77 6.36 31.98
N ASN A 619 -13.18 6.42 30.77
CA ASN A 619 -13.03 5.31 29.83
C ASN A 619 -14.35 4.64 29.39
N LYS A 620 -15.43 5.42 29.37
CA LYS A 620 -16.75 4.98 28.91
C LYS A 620 -17.31 5.95 27.87
N LEU A 621 -18.09 5.41 26.94
CA LEU A 621 -18.89 6.14 25.96
C LEU A 621 -20.28 5.52 25.88
N SER A 622 -21.32 6.34 25.79
CA SER A 622 -22.70 5.89 25.57
C SER A 622 -23.22 6.46 24.26
N LEU A 623 -23.72 5.61 23.37
CA LEU A 623 -24.33 6.02 22.10
C LEU A 623 -25.71 5.37 21.94
N ALA A 624 -26.67 6.11 21.38
CA ALA A 624 -27.91 5.49 20.94
C ALA A 624 -27.67 4.68 19.65
N GLN A 625 -28.45 3.63 19.43
CA GLN A 625 -28.41 2.83 18.21
C GLN A 625 -28.49 3.72 16.96
N ASN A 626 -27.71 3.38 15.93
CA ASN A 626 -27.54 4.14 14.67
C ASN A 626 -26.89 5.53 14.83
N LYS A 627 -26.36 5.88 16.01
CA LYS A 627 -25.51 7.06 16.20
C LYS A 627 -24.04 6.72 16.01
N THR A 628 -23.26 7.76 15.71
CA THR A 628 -21.81 7.67 15.54
C THR A 628 -21.09 8.61 16.49
N ALA A 629 -19.83 8.31 16.80
CA ALA A 629 -18.93 9.20 17.53
C ALA A 629 -17.52 9.14 16.95
N GLN A 630 -16.85 10.29 16.91
CA GLN A 630 -15.45 10.37 16.51
C GLN A 630 -14.56 10.23 17.76
N LEU A 631 -13.69 9.23 17.76
CA LEU A 631 -12.68 9.04 18.79
C LEU A 631 -11.31 9.55 18.30
N SER A 632 -10.41 9.80 19.25
CA SER A 632 -9.04 10.23 19.03
C SER A 632 -8.14 9.64 20.10
N VAL A 633 -6.88 9.37 19.76
CA VAL A 633 -5.89 8.85 20.71
C VAL A 633 -5.13 10.02 21.35
N LYS A 634 -5.03 9.99 22.67
CA LYS A 634 -4.13 10.84 23.45
C LYS A 634 -2.95 9.99 23.91
N VAL A 635 -1.75 10.45 23.58
CA VAL A 635 -0.49 9.76 23.87
C VAL A 635 0.21 10.48 25.03
N SER A 636 0.81 9.71 25.94
CA SER A 636 1.68 10.23 27.00
C SER A 636 3.08 9.59 26.91
N PRO A 637 4.15 10.38 27.07
CA PRO A 637 4.13 11.84 27.07
C PRO A 637 3.70 12.36 25.69
N SER A 638 3.12 13.56 25.63
CA SER A 638 2.50 14.08 24.40
C SER A 638 3.48 14.33 23.25
N ASN A 639 4.77 14.17 23.50
CA ASN A 639 5.87 14.27 22.53
C ASN A 639 6.48 12.89 22.17
N ALA A 640 5.87 11.78 22.58
CA ALA A 640 6.28 10.45 22.16
C ALA A 640 6.02 10.24 20.67
N VAL A 641 6.91 9.48 20.01
CA VAL A 641 6.74 9.08 18.61
C VAL A 641 5.83 7.85 18.57
N VAL A 642 4.74 7.92 17.81
CA VAL A 642 3.68 6.90 17.81
C VAL A 642 3.59 6.32 16.41
N GLY A 643 3.69 4.99 16.30
CA GLY A 643 3.51 4.26 15.05
C GLY A 643 2.06 4.26 14.55
N PRO A 644 1.72 3.49 13.50
CA PRO A 644 0.35 3.35 13.05
C PRO A 644 -0.57 2.90 14.19
N VAL A 645 -1.79 3.44 14.17
CA VAL A 645 -2.79 3.25 15.21
C VAL A 645 -3.86 2.31 14.69
N TYR A 646 -4.11 1.22 15.41
CA TYR A 646 -5.08 0.19 15.01
C TYR A 646 -6.29 0.23 15.91
N TRP A 647 -7.47 0.43 15.32
CA TRP A 647 -8.75 0.41 16.03
C TRP A 647 -9.44 -0.94 15.87
N SER A 648 -10.08 -1.40 16.94
CA SER A 648 -10.90 -2.62 16.90
C SER A 648 -12.12 -2.51 17.81
N SER A 649 -13.14 -3.30 17.49
CA SER A 649 -14.31 -3.51 18.35
C SER A 649 -14.35 -4.97 18.76
N SER A 650 -14.57 -5.25 20.04
CA SER A 650 -14.69 -6.63 20.53
C SER A 650 -15.97 -7.33 20.05
N ASP A 651 -16.99 -6.57 19.65
CA ASP A 651 -18.24 -7.06 19.09
C ASP A 651 -18.74 -6.11 17.99
N THR A 652 -18.48 -6.48 16.75
CA THR A 652 -18.86 -5.73 15.54
C THR A 652 -20.35 -5.81 15.22
N ALA A 653 -21.13 -6.67 15.89
CA ALA A 653 -22.59 -6.68 15.80
C ALA A 653 -23.20 -5.59 16.69
N VAL A 654 -22.54 -5.22 17.79
CA VAL A 654 -22.94 -4.12 18.69
C VAL A 654 -22.47 -2.77 18.15
N ALA A 655 -21.20 -2.63 17.79
CA ALA A 655 -20.67 -1.42 17.14
C ALA A 655 -19.41 -1.69 16.32
N THR A 656 -19.20 -0.92 15.25
CA THR A 656 -17.95 -0.96 14.46
C THR A 656 -17.14 0.31 14.65
N VAL A 657 -15.82 0.23 14.44
CA VAL A 657 -14.91 1.38 14.41
C VAL A 657 -14.05 1.28 13.15
N ASP A 658 -13.85 2.38 12.44
CA ASP A 658 -12.97 2.42 11.26
C ASP A 658 -11.52 2.80 11.63
N GLY A 659 -10.60 2.74 10.66
CA GLY A 659 -9.19 3.08 10.88
C GLY A 659 -8.94 4.53 11.33
N ASN A 660 -9.92 5.41 11.16
CA ASN A 660 -9.86 6.81 11.60
C ASN A 660 -10.50 7.02 12.98
N GLY A 661 -10.92 5.95 13.68
CA GLY A 661 -11.52 6.02 15.01
C GLY A 661 -12.99 6.46 15.03
N LYS A 662 -13.70 6.40 13.89
CA LYS A 662 -15.14 6.69 13.84
C LYS A 662 -15.94 5.45 14.24
N VAL A 663 -16.63 5.55 15.37
CA VAL A 663 -17.47 4.49 15.93
C VAL A 663 -18.89 4.61 15.39
N THR A 664 -19.49 3.49 14.98
CA THR A 664 -20.90 3.37 14.56
C THR A 664 -21.62 2.34 15.40
N ALA A 665 -22.62 2.78 16.16
CA ALA A 665 -23.46 1.92 17.00
C ALA A 665 -24.52 1.19 16.16
N LYS A 666 -24.50 -0.15 16.16
CA LYS A 666 -25.35 -1.00 15.29
C LYS A 666 -26.52 -1.63 16.03
N SER A 667 -26.29 -2.20 17.20
CA SER A 667 -27.33 -2.88 17.99
C SER A 667 -27.13 -2.66 19.48
N GLU A 668 -28.23 -2.73 20.23
CA GLU A 668 -28.21 -2.60 21.69
C GLU A 668 -27.26 -3.61 22.32
N GLY A 669 -26.36 -3.13 23.18
CA GLY A 669 -25.32 -3.97 23.76
C GLY A 669 -24.14 -3.16 24.29
N ILE A 670 -23.17 -3.85 24.87
CA ILE A 670 -21.93 -3.25 25.36
C ILE A 670 -20.77 -3.93 24.62
N THR A 671 -19.88 -3.13 24.03
CA THR A 671 -18.67 -3.60 23.35
C THR A 671 -17.47 -2.76 23.78
N ALA A 672 -16.27 -3.32 23.75
CA ALA A 672 -15.04 -2.56 23.95
C ALA A 672 -14.58 -1.98 22.61
N ILE A 673 -14.26 -0.69 22.60
CA ILE A 673 -13.51 -0.07 21.50
C ILE A 673 -12.07 0.06 21.96
N SER A 674 -11.18 -0.62 21.25
CA SER A 674 -9.76 -0.69 21.58
C SER A 674 -8.94 0.03 20.52
N VAL A 675 -7.82 0.57 20.98
CA VAL A 675 -6.81 1.18 20.13
C VAL A 675 -5.43 0.67 20.53
N GLY A 676 -4.62 0.28 19.55
CA GLY A 676 -3.23 -0.14 19.73
C GLY A 676 -2.28 0.76 18.94
N ALA A 677 -1.13 1.09 19.51
CA ALA A 677 -0.04 1.74 18.80
C ALA A 677 1.30 1.31 19.40
N SER A 678 2.24 0.92 18.54
CA SER A 678 3.52 0.30 18.95
C SER A 678 3.27 -0.95 19.82
N ASP A 679 3.59 -0.92 21.11
CA ASP A 679 3.39 -2.00 22.10
C ASP A 679 2.33 -1.67 23.16
N LYS A 680 1.64 -0.53 23.04
CA LYS A 680 0.64 -0.07 24.00
C LYS A 680 -0.77 -0.20 23.44
N SER A 681 -1.71 -0.45 24.34
CA SER A 681 -3.13 -0.46 24.02
C SER A 681 -3.92 0.40 25.02
N ALA A 682 -5.06 0.91 24.57
CA ALA A 682 -6.08 1.50 25.42
C ALA A 682 -7.45 1.04 24.95
N ALA A 683 -8.38 0.86 25.90
CA ALA A 683 -9.74 0.46 25.59
C ALA A 683 -10.74 1.32 26.36
N ILE A 684 -11.89 1.56 25.75
CA ILE A 684 -13.07 2.13 26.40
C ILE A 684 -14.24 1.19 26.28
N VAL A 685 -15.14 1.27 27.25
CA VAL A 685 -16.42 0.57 27.20
C VAL A 685 -17.42 1.44 26.45
N LEU A 686 -17.95 0.92 25.34
CA LEU A 686 -19.06 1.52 24.60
C LEU A 686 -20.36 0.83 24.97
N THR A 687 -21.31 1.60 25.49
CA THR A 687 -22.70 1.17 25.69
C THR A 687 -23.57 1.70 24.56
N VAL A 688 -24.16 0.80 23.78
CA VAL A 688 -25.17 1.12 22.77
C VAL A 688 -26.55 0.94 23.39
N THR A 689 -27.30 2.04 23.55
CA THR A 689 -28.66 2.02 24.08
C THR A 689 -29.68 1.98 22.95
N LYS A 690 -30.81 1.32 23.16
CA LYS A 690 -31.98 1.48 22.29
C LYS A 690 -32.44 2.94 22.35
N ASP A 691 -32.94 3.45 21.24
CA ASP A 691 -33.34 4.85 21.04
C ASP A 691 -34.15 5.39 22.25
N GLY A 692 -33.44 6.04 23.20
CA GLY A 692 -34.02 6.67 24.40
C GLY A 692 -34.20 5.87 25.71
N GLY A 693 -33.62 4.67 25.92
CA GLY A 693 -33.74 3.99 27.23
C GLY A 693 -32.64 2.95 27.52
N ALA A 694 -32.16 2.91 28.78
CA ALA A 694 -31.21 1.89 29.25
C ALA A 694 -31.93 0.54 29.51
N ALA A 695 -31.38 -0.56 29.00
CA ALA A 695 -31.77 -1.90 29.42
C ALA A 695 -30.56 -2.59 30.04
N ASP A 696 -30.60 -2.77 31.36
CA ASP A 696 -29.59 -3.53 32.12
C ASP A 696 -29.72 -5.03 31.77
N ARG A 697 -28.60 -5.76 31.65
CA ARG A 697 -28.59 -7.14 31.13
C ARG A 697 -29.22 -8.14 32.09
N PHE A 698 -29.13 -7.88 33.39
CA PHE A 698 -29.70 -8.72 34.44
C PHE A 698 -30.76 -7.95 35.23
N LYS A 699 -31.92 -8.58 35.44
CA LYS A 699 -33.07 -7.95 36.12
C LYS A 699 -32.77 -7.50 37.56
N ASP A 700 -31.87 -8.21 38.24
CA ASP A 700 -31.47 -7.98 39.63
C ASP A 700 -30.19 -7.13 39.76
N VAL A 701 -29.66 -6.61 38.65
CA VAL A 701 -28.48 -5.73 38.62
C VAL A 701 -28.79 -4.49 37.80
N PRO A 702 -29.73 -3.62 38.24
CA PRO A 702 -29.98 -2.37 37.55
C PRO A 702 -28.84 -1.35 37.71
N ALA A 703 -28.76 -0.38 36.81
CA ALA A 703 -27.77 0.70 36.87
C ALA A 703 -27.79 1.39 38.25
N GLY A 704 -26.60 1.51 38.88
CA GLY A 704 -26.43 2.03 40.23
C GLY A 704 -26.32 0.97 41.34
N THR A 705 -26.54 -0.30 41.00
CA THR A 705 -26.21 -1.43 41.90
C THR A 705 -24.70 -1.51 42.12
N MET A 706 -24.26 -1.84 43.34
CA MET A 706 -22.84 -2.01 43.64
C MET A 706 -22.25 -3.14 42.77
N PHE A 707 -21.09 -2.90 42.17
CA PHE A 707 -20.47 -3.79 41.17
C PHE A 707 -21.27 -4.02 39.89
N HIS A 708 -22.25 -3.16 39.57
CA HIS A 708 -23.00 -3.21 38.31
C HIS A 708 -22.06 -3.29 37.10
N ASP A 709 -21.08 -2.39 37.02
CA ASP A 709 -20.18 -2.30 35.87
C ASP A 709 -19.30 -3.55 35.73
N GLU A 710 -18.82 -4.10 36.84
CA GLU A 710 -18.02 -5.32 36.84
C GLU A 710 -18.83 -6.56 36.47
N ILE A 711 -20.11 -6.60 36.85
CA ILE A 711 -21.04 -7.67 36.45
C ILE A 711 -21.39 -7.58 34.96
N GLU A 712 -21.62 -6.38 34.45
CA GLU A 712 -21.85 -6.14 33.02
C GLU A 712 -20.61 -6.48 32.20
N TRP A 713 -19.42 -6.11 32.66
CA TRP A 713 -18.15 -6.50 32.03
C TRP A 713 -18.00 -8.02 31.98
N LEU A 714 -18.24 -8.73 33.09
CA LEU A 714 -18.18 -10.20 33.12
C LEU A 714 -19.08 -10.84 32.07
N ALA A 715 -20.23 -10.23 31.80
CA ALA A 715 -21.17 -10.72 30.79
C ALA A 715 -20.73 -10.37 29.37
N SER A 716 -20.15 -9.17 29.16
CA SER A 716 -19.64 -8.76 27.85
C SER A 716 -18.46 -9.60 27.39
N VAL A 717 -17.57 -10.02 28.31
CA VAL A 717 -16.46 -10.94 27.98
C VAL A 717 -16.87 -12.42 28.00
N GLY A 718 -18.16 -12.72 28.12
CA GLY A 718 -18.70 -14.09 28.03
C GLY A 718 -18.40 -14.99 29.23
N VAL A 719 -17.87 -14.45 30.34
CA VAL A 719 -17.54 -15.22 31.55
C VAL A 719 -18.81 -15.65 32.29
N THR A 720 -19.81 -14.76 32.39
CA THR A 720 -21.13 -15.08 32.95
C THR A 720 -22.24 -14.99 31.91
N LYS A 721 -23.23 -15.87 32.02
CA LYS A 721 -24.51 -15.77 31.30
C LYS A 721 -25.69 -15.45 32.22
N GLY A 722 -25.42 -15.26 33.51
CA GLY A 722 -26.46 -15.22 34.54
C GLY A 722 -27.18 -16.57 34.71
N ASN A 723 -28.32 -16.51 35.37
CA ASN A 723 -29.26 -17.61 35.56
C ASN A 723 -30.26 -17.62 34.40
N SER A 724 -30.89 -18.76 34.15
CA SER A 724 -31.86 -18.93 33.05
C SER A 724 -33.13 -18.08 33.18
N ASP A 725 -33.39 -17.49 34.34
CA ASP A 725 -34.52 -16.60 34.61
C ASP A 725 -34.24 -15.11 34.27
N GLY A 726 -33.02 -14.82 33.79
CA GLY A 726 -32.54 -13.48 33.45
C GLY A 726 -32.01 -12.68 34.64
N THR A 727 -31.75 -13.31 35.77
CA THR A 727 -31.01 -12.72 36.91
C THR A 727 -29.52 -13.06 36.83
N TYR A 728 -28.68 -12.26 37.45
CA TYR A 728 -27.29 -12.61 37.71
C TYR A 728 -27.16 -13.52 38.93
N GLY A 729 -28.09 -13.45 39.89
CA GLY A 729 -27.95 -14.07 41.20
C GLY A 729 -27.07 -13.21 42.11
N TYR A 730 -27.36 -11.90 42.14
CA TYR A 730 -26.50 -10.86 42.70
C TYR A 730 -25.89 -11.22 44.06
N ALA A 731 -26.71 -11.55 45.06
CA ALA A 731 -26.26 -11.83 46.42
C ALA A 731 -26.01 -13.32 46.71
N ASP A 732 -26.10 -14.20 45.69
CA ASP A 732 -25.97 -15.64 45.90
C ASP A 732 -24.57 -16.00 46.37
N SER A 733 -24.49 -17.03 47.22
CA SER A 733 -23.22 -17.62 47.62
C SER A 733 -22.66 -18.46 46.48
N LEU A 734 -21.39 -18.24 46.14
CA LEU A 734 -20.70 -18.95 45.07
C LEU A 734 -20.21 -20.30 45.59
N ASN A 735 -20.44 -21.36 44.81
CA ASN A 735 -19.84 -22.67 45.09
C ASN A 735 -18.54 -22.87 44.28
N ARG A 736 -17.77 -23.89 44.67
CA ARG A 736 -16.46 -24.21 44.04
C ARG A 736 -16.55 -24.55 42.56
N ARG A 737 -17.65 -25.13 42.10
CA ARG A 737 -17.89 -25.43 40.68
C ARG A 737 -18.12 -24.15 39.89
N ASP A 738 -18.96 -23.26 40.38
CA ASP A 738 -19.26 -22.02 39.68
C ASP A 738 -17.97 -21.20 39.55
N MET A 739 -17.16 -21.10 40.61
CA MET A 739 -15.84 -20.47 40.51
C MET A 739 -14.95 -21.06 39.42
N ALA A 740 -15.00 -22.39 39.24
CA ALA A 740 -14.25 -23.05 38.16
C ALA A 740 -14.74 -22.65 36.77
N ILE A 741 -16.05 -22.55 36.60
CA ILE A 741 -16.66 -22.09 35.35
C ILE A 741 -16.22 -20.65 35.02
N PHE A 742 -16.24 -19.74 36.01
CA PHE A 742 -15.83 -18.36 35.80
C PHE A 742 -14.35 -18.25 35.42
N LEU A 743 -13.45 -18.94 36.14
CA LEU A 743 -12.01 -18.89 35.85
C LEU A 743 -11.65 -19.56 34.53
N TYR A 744 -12.25 -20.70 34.19
CA TYR A 744 -12.01 -21.36 32.91
C TYR A 744 -12.45 -20.49 31.72
N ARG A 745 -13.61 -19.84 31.82
CA ARG A 745 -14.07 -18.93 30.78
C ARG A 745 -13.17 -17.71 30.64
N LEU A 746 -12.73 -17.14 31.77
CA LEU A 746 -11.76 -16.05 31.75
C LEU A 746 -10.42 -16.51 31.14
N ALA A 747 -9.98 -17.74 31.42
CA ALA A 747 -8.80 -18.33 30.78
C ALA A 747 -8.91 -18.39 29.26
N LYS A 748 -10.09 -18.76 28.74
CA LYS A 748 -10.34 -18.75 27.29
C LYS A 748 -10.28 -17.35 26.68
N VAL A 749 -10.74 -16.34 27.41
CA VAL A 749 -10.68 -14.93 26.94
C VAL A 749 -9.23 -14.48 26.77
N HIS A 750 -8.34 -14.87 27.69
CA HIS A 750 -6.95 -14.41 27.70
C HIS A 750 -5.93 -15.42 27.12
N GLY A 751 -6.37 -16.58 26.63
CA GLY A 751 -5.46 -17.64 26.18
C GLY A 751 -4.56 -18.20 27.29
N VAL A 752 -5.05 -18.24 28.54
CA VAL A 752 -4.27 -18.72 29.69
C VAL A 752 -4.22 -20.24 29.72
N GLY A 753 -3.00 -20.79 29.75
CA GLY A 753 -2.77 -22.24 29.70
C GLY A 753 -3.26 -22.84 28.39
N ASP A 754 -3.81 -24.04 28.44
CA ASP A 754 -4.42 -24.73 27.29
C ASP A 754 -5.96 -24.59 27.25
N ALA A 755 -6.55 -23.63 27.97
CA ALA A 755 -8.00 -23.57 28.20
C ALA A 755 -8.84 -23.60 26.92
N ALA A 756 -8.36 -23.01 25.83
CA ALA A 756 -9.07 -22.99 24.54
C ALA A 756 -9.18 -24.39 23.90
N SER A 757 -8.16 -25.23 24.06
CA SER A 757 -8.02 -26.56 23.45
C SER A 757 -8.15 -27.72 24.44
N TYR A 758 -8.36 -27.44 25.73
CA TYR A 758 -8.39 -28.46 26.78
C TYR A 758 -9.52 -29.48 26.59
N VAL A 759 -9.14 -30.75 26.45
CA VAL A 759 -10.04 -31.91 26.39
C VAL A 759 -9.65 -32.88 27.50
N PRO A 760 -10.49 -33.11 28.54
CA PRO A 760 -10.10 -33.96 29.65
C PRO A 760 -9.89 -35.42 29.23
N SER A 761 -8.76 -35.99 29.63
CA SER A 761 -8.40 -37.39 29.42
C SER A 761 -9.11 -38.33 30.41
N ASP A 762 -9.04 -39.65 30.18
CA ASP A 762 -9.49 -40.63 31.18
C ASP A 762 -8.75 -40.50 32.52
N ALA A 763 -7.47 -40.10 32.48
CA ALA A 763 -6.69 -39.84 33.68
C ALA A 763 -7.20 -38.60 34.45
N ASP A 764 -7.71 -37.58 33.75
CA ASP A 764 -8.29 -36.41 34.41
C ASP A 764 -9.60 -36.75 35.11
N TYR A 765 -10.48 -37.54 34.47
CA TYR A 765 -11.71 -38.01 35.13
C TYR A 765 -11.45 -38.95 36.32
N ALA A 766 -10.25 -39.54 36.42
CA ALA A 766 -9.86 -40.33 37.59
C ALA A 766 -9.41 -39.48 38.80
N ARG A 767 -9.21 -38.16 38.64
CA ARG A 767 -8.72 -37.26 39.71
C ARG A 767 -9.68 -37.10 40.87
N PHE A 768 -11.00 -37.06 40.61
CA PHE A 768 -12.03 -36.84 41.63
C PHE A 768 -13.19 -37.81 41.45
N SER A 769 -13.57 -38.50 42.52
CA SER A 769 -14.65 -39.49 42.53
C SER A 769 -16.06 -38.88 42.37
N ASP A 770 -16.19 -37.56 42.54
CA ASP A 770 -17.44 -36.79 42.42
C ASP A 770 -17.51 -35.89 41.18
N VAL A 771 -16.62 -36.08 40.18
CA VAL A 771 -16.65 -35.37 38.89
C VAL A 771 -16.75 -36.36 37.74
N ARG A 772 -17.87 -36.38 37.01
CA ARG A 772 -18.13 -37.37 35.94
C ARG A 772 -18.27 -36.72 34.57
N ARG A 773 -18.02 -37.51 33.53
CA ARG A 773 -18.22 -37.12 32.12
C ARG A 773 -19.67 -36.65 31.92
N GLY A 774 -19.82 -35.42 31.43
CA GLY A 774 -21.12 -34.80 31.17
C GLY A 774 -21.73 -34.03 32.36
N ASP A 775 -21.14 -34.09 33.55
CA ASP A 775 -21.58 -33.23 34.66
C ASP A 775 -21.36 -31.75 34.30
N PHE A 776 -22.34 -30.91 34.63
CA PHE A 776 -22.19 -29.46 34.45
C PHE A 776 -20.98 -28.96 35.26
N GLY A 777 -20.05 -28.28 34.59
CA GLY A 777 -18.81 -27.78 35.19
C GLY A 777 -17.65 -28.79 35.24
N ALA A 778 -17.80 -30.03 34.74
CA ALA A 778 -16.77 -31.06 34.85
C ALA A 778 -15.46 -30.71 34.12
N VAL A 779 -15.57 -30.19 32.89
CA VAL A 779 -14.40 -29.82 32.09
C VAL A 779 -13.61 -28.71 32.77
N GLU A 780 -14.32 -27.71 33.29
CA GLU A 780 -13.75 -26.54 33.95
C GLU A 780 -13.06 -26.89 35.27
N ILE A 781 -13.67 -27.80 36.05
CA ILE A 781 -13.06 -28.34 37.28
C ILE A 781 -11.77 -29.10 36.95
N LEU A 782 -11.80 -29.96 35.94
CA LEU A 782 -10.64 -30.77 35.58
C LEU A 782 -9.51 -29.92 35.01
N TRP A 783 -9.82 -28.88 34.25
CA TRP A 783 -8.81 -27.92 33.76
C TRP A 783 -8.12 -27.19 34.91
N MET A 784 -8.89 -26.68 35.87
CA MET A 784 -8.30 -26.05 37.05
C MET A 784 -7.41 -27.01 37.84
N ALA A 785 -7.77 -28.29 37.90
CA ALA A 785 -7.00 -29.30 38.62
C ALA A 785 -5.75 -29.74 37.85
N SER A 786 -5.79 -29.82 36.52
CA SER A 786 -4.62 -30.14 35.69
C SER A 786 -3.55 -29.06 35.77
N HIS A 787 -3.95 -27.80 35.97
CA HIS A 787 -3.04 -26.65 36.11
C HIS A 787 -2.72 -26.28 37.57
N GLY A 788 -3.14 -27.11 38.54
CA GLY A 788 -2.85 -26.90 39.96
C GLY A 788 -3.56 -25.70 40.61
N ILE A 789 -4.54 -25.10 39.94
CA ILE A 789 -5.32 -23.96 40.45
C ILE A 789 -6.22 -24.43 41.59
N ALA A 790 -6.94 -25.54 41.40
CA ALA A 790 -7.80 -26.11 42.42
C ALA A 790 -7.39 -27.54 42.80
N ASN A 791 -7.44 -27.82 44.11
CA ASN A 791 -7.23 -29.15 44.67
C ASN A 791 -8.52 -29.65 45.32
N GLY A 792 -8.71 -30.96 45.32
CA GLY A 792 -9.77 -31.64 46.07
C GLY A 792 -9.35 -32.01 47.49
N THR A 793 -10.29 -32.56 48.26
CA THR A 793 -10.07 -33.14 49.59
C THR A 793 -10.46 -34.62 49.53
N ASP A 794 -9.60 -35.52 50.01
CA ASP A 794 -9.86 -36.97 50.08
C ASP A 794 -10.36 -37.60 48.76
N GLY A 795 -9.78 -37.19 47.62
CA GLY A 795 -10.15 -37.69 46.29
C GLY A 795 -11.50 -37.19 45.78
N ARG A 796 -12.01 -36.08 46.33
CA ARG A 796 -13.25 -35.39 45.91
C ARG A 796 -13.01 -33.90 45.67
N TYR A 797 -13.67 -33.31 44.68
CA TYR A 797 -13.58 -31.88 44.40
C TYR A 797 -14.53 -31.03 45.27
N GLU A 798 -15.68 -31.60 45.66
CA GLU A 798 -16.74 -30.95 46.43
C GLU A 798 -17.35 -29.72 45.72
N GLY A 799 -17.71 -29.86 44.44
CA GLY A 799 -18.10 -28.73 43.58
C GLY A 799 -19.25 -27.85 44.09
N LEU A 800 -20.23 -28.43 44.80
CA LEU A 800 -21.38 -27.69 45.35
C LEU A 800 -21.12 -27.06 46.72
N LYS A 801 -19.94 -27.25 47.31
CA LYS A 801 -19.57 -26.63 48.58
C LYS A 801 -19.40 -25.13 48.39
N THR A 802 -20.00 -24.35 49.29
CA THR A 802 -19.84 -22.90 49.32
C THR A 802 -18.37 -22.53 49.41
N LEU A 803 -17.95 -21.60 48.55
CA LEU A 803 -16.59 -21.08 48.49
C LEU A 803 -16.44 -19.96 49.51
N ASN A 804 -15.43 -20.04 50.37
CA ASN A 804 -15.06 -18.92 51.25
C ASN A 804 -14.07 -17.98 50.55
N ARG A 805 -13.93 -16.77 51.09
CA ARG A 805 -13.06 -15.71 50.52
C ARG A 805 -11.57 -16.08 50.48
N ARG A 806 -11.07 -16.89 51.41
CA ARG A 806 -9.69 -17.38 51.41
C ARG A 806 -9.44 -18.36 50.26
N ASP A 807 -10.32 -19.33 50.07
CA ASP A 807 -10.16 -20.34 49.02
C ASP A 807 -10.30 -19.69 47.63
N MET A 808 -11.14 -18.66 47.49
CA MET A 808 -11.13 -17.78 46.31
C MET A 808 -9.76 -17.12 46.10
N ALA A 809 -9.17 -16.54 47.15
CA ALA A 809 -7.89 -15.85 47.02
C ALA A 809 -6.79 -16.78 46.52
N ILE A 810 -6.79 -18.02 47.01
CA ILE A 810 -5.89 -19.08 46.56
C ILE A 810 -6.10 -19.37 45.07
N PHE A 811 -7.35 -19.50 44.61
CA PHE A 811 -7.64 -19.75 43.20
C PHE A 811 -7.21 -18.59 42.30
N LEU A 812 -7.48 -17.34 42.68
CA LEU A 812 -7.09 -16.16 41.90
C LEU A 812 -5.57 -16.01 41.81
N ALA A 813 -4.85 -16.23 42.92
CA ALA A 813 -3.39 -16.14 42.92
C ALA A 813 -2.74 -17.24 42.06
N ARG A 814 -3.27 -18.46 42.11
CA ARG A 814 -2.77 -19.57 41.27
C ARG A 814 -3.10 -19.37 39.79
N TYR A 815 -4.29 -18.86 39.49
CA TYR A 815 -4.63 -18.44 38.13
C TYR A 815 -3.68 -17.35 37.62
N ALA A 816 -3.40 -16.32 38.43
CA ALA A 816 -2.48 -15.25 38.08
C ALA A 816 -1.05 -15.76 37.81
N ARG A 817 -0.59 -16.76 38.60
CA ARG A 817 0.69 -17.44 38.34
C ARG A 817 0.70 -18.16 36.99
N LEU A 818 -0.37 -18.87 36.65
CA LEU A 818 -0.50 -19.53 35.35
C LEU A 818 -0.56 -18.52 34.20
N ALA A 819 -1.21 -17.39 34.42
CA ALA A 819 -1.33 -16.29 33.45
C ALA A 819 -0.06 -15.43 33.31
N GLY A 820 1.01 -15.72 34.07
CA GLY A 820 2.27 -14.98 33.97
C GLY A 820 2.27 -13.60 34.64
N VAL A 821 1.31 -13.31 35.53
CA VAL A 821 1.24 -12.01 36.22
C VAL A 821 2.51 -11.78 37.05
N GLU A 822 3.19 -10.66 36.79
CA GLU A 822 4.45 -10.31 37.44
C GLU A 822 4.31 -10.32 38.97
N GLY A 823 5.22 -11.04 39.64
CA GLY A 823 5.26 -11.14 41.10
C GLY A 823 4.26 -12.13 41.74
N ALA A 824 3.30 -12.69 40.99
CA ALA A 824 2.30 -13.62 41.56
C ALA A 824 2.91 -14.92 42.13
N GLY A 825 4.01 -15.41 41.54
CA GLY A 825 4.72 -16.62 41.99
C GLY A 825 5.78 -16.38 43.06
N SER A 826 6.36 -15.17 43.08
CA SER A 826 7.50 -14.82 43.92
C SER A 826 7.15 -13.98 45.14
N TYR A 827 5.90 -13.51 45.27
CA TYR A 827 5.47 -12.69 46.40
C TYR A 827 5.66 -13.42 47.74
N ARG A 828 6.31 -12.74 48.68
CA ARG A 828 6.45 -13.15 50.08
C ARG A 828 6.13 -11.95 50.98
N PRO A 829 5.12 -12.01 51.86
CA PRO A 829 4.78 -10.89 52.71
C PRO A 829 5.88 -10.59 53.74
N SER A 830 6.13 -9.31 53.99
CA SER A 830 6.91 -8.86 55.15
C SER A 830 6.10 -8.98 56.45
N ALA A 831 6.79 -9.02 57.60
CA ALA A 831 6.15 -9.03 58.92
C ALA A 831 5.16 -7.86 59.13
N ALA A 832 5.41 -6.70 58.52
CA ALA A 832 4.53 -5.54 58.57
C ALA A 832 3.23 -5.72 57.74
N GLU A 833 3.29 -6.47 56.64
CA GLU A 833 2.14 -6.70 55.77
C GLU A 833 1.09 -7.61 56.40
N TYR A 834 1.46 -8.49 57.34
CA TYR A 834 0.50 -9.25 58.14
C TYR A 834 -0.38 -8.36 59.04
N GLY A 835 -0.01 -7.10 59.27
CA GLY A 835 -0.87 -6.12 59.94
C GLY A 835 -1.98 -5.52 59.06
N ARG A 836 -2.05 -5.89 57.76
CA ARG A 836 -2.97 -5.26 56.80
C ARG A 836 -4.43 -5.61 57.03
N PHE A 837 -4.72 -6.81 57.52
CA PHE A 837 -6.06 -7.24 57.87
C PHE A 837 -6.08 -7.82 59.28
N SER A 838 -7.11 -7.49 60.06
CA SER A 838 -7.23 -7.91 61.46
C SER A 838 -7.39 -9.43 61.65
N ASP A 839 -7.86 -10.15 60.63
CA ASP A 839 -8.10 -11.59 60.63
C ASP A 839 -7.09 -12.41 59.80
N VAL A 840 -5.99 -11.79 59.33
CA VAL A 840 -4.92 -12.47 58.58
C VAL A 840 -3.63 -12.43 59.39
N SER A 841 -3.03 -13.58 59.64
CA SER A 841 -1.84 -13.72 60.50
C SER A 841 -0.74 -14.54 59.83
N GLU A 842 0.50 -14.32 60.26
CA GLU A 842 1.65 -15.10 59.79
C GLU A 842 1.46 -16.59 60.10
N GLY A 843 1.67 -17.44 59.09
CA GLY A 843 1.43 -18.89 59.17
C GLY A 843 -0.02 -19.35 58.91
N MET A 844 -0.98 -18.43 58.73
CA MET A 844 -2.33 -18.79 58.30
C MET A 844 -2.29 -19.32 56.85
N PHE A 845 -2.91 -20.48 56.62
CA PHE A 845 -3.07 -21.03 55.27
C PHE A 845 -3.82 -20.01 54.38
N GLY A 846 -3.28 -19.70 53.20
CA GLY A 846 -3.84 -18.71 52.27
C GLY A 846 -3.52 -17.24 52.59
N ALA A 847 -2.75 -16.96 53.65
CA ALA A 847 -2.41 -15.57 54.02
C ALA A 847 -1.54 -14.87 52.97
N GLU A 848 -0.59 -15.59 52.34
CA GLU A 848 0.26 -15.02 51.29
C GLU A 848 -0.57 -14.58 50.09
N GLU A 849 -1.53 -15.41 49.65
CA GLU A 849 -2.40 -15.10 48.51
C GLU A 849 -3.35 -13.93 48.81
N ILE A 850 -3.88 -13.85 50.04
CA ILE A 850 -4.72 -12.72 50.46
C ILE A 850 -3.92 -11.41 50.46
N LEU A 851 -2.71 -11.42 51.02
CA LEU A 851 -1.86 -10.23 51.08
C LEU A 851 -1.32 -9.83 49.71
N TRP A 852 -1.03 -10.81 48.85
CA TRP A 852 -0.69 -10.57 47.45
C TRP A 852 -1.84 -9.84 46.74
N MET A 853 -3.07 -10.36 46.81
CA MET A 853 -4.25 -9.72 46.20
C MET A 853 -4.42 -8.28 46.69
N ALA A 854 -4.14 -8.03 47.97
CA ALA A 854 -4.21 -6.69 48.52
C ALA A 854 -3.09 -5.80 47.99
N LYS A 855 -1.87 -6.35 47.84
CA LYS A 855 -0.69 -5.65 47.31
C LYS A 855 -0.92 -5.19 45.86
N VAL A 856 -1.52 -6.04 45.03
CA VAL A 856 -1.80 -5.75 43.61
C VAL A 856 -3.14 -5.05 43.38
N GLY A 857 -3.85 -4.69 44.45
CA GLY A 857 -5.08 -3.88 44.36
C GLY A 857 -6.35 -4.65 44.00
N ILE A 858 -6.35 -5.98 44.03
CA ILE A 858 -7.55 -6.80 43.79
C ILE A 858 -8.54 -6.66 44.98
N THR A 859 -8.04 -6.53 46.21
CA THR A 859 -8.88 -6.39 47.42
C THR A 859 -8.41 -5.27 48.34
N ASN A 860 -9.36 -4.59 48.98
CA ASN A 860 -9.13 -3.66 50.08
C ASN A 860 -9.60 -4.20 51.44
N GLY A 861 -10.12 -5.43 51.47
CA GLY A 861 -10.81 -5.98 52.65
C GLY A 861 -12.17 -5.33 52.90
N ASN A 862 -12.71 -5.58 54.07
CA ASN A 862 -13.97 -5.05 54.57
C ASN A 862 -13.74 -3.73 55.31
N ALA A 863 -14.80 -2.94 55.47
CA ALA A 863 -14.74 -1.65 56.15
C ALA A 863 -14.31 -1.74 57.63
N ASP A 864 -14.46 -2.90 58.26
CA ASP A 864 -14.03 -3.18 59.63
C ASP A 864 -12.52 -3.52 59.75
N GLY A 865 -11.79 -3.47 58.64
CA GLY A 865 -10.36 -3.78 58.59
C GLY A 865 -10.03 -5.28 58.52
N SER A 866 -11.04 -6.17 58.44
CA SER A 866 -10.84 -7.59 58.17
C SER A 866 -10.78 -7.87 56.66
N PHE A 867 -10.25 -9.02 56.25
CA PHE A 867 -10.46 -9.58 54.92
C PHE A 867 -11.77 -10.40 54.86
N GLY A 868 -12.16 -11.01 55.98
CA GLY A 868 -13.31 -11.91 56.10
C GLY A 868 -12.99 -13.31 55.56
N ALA A 869 -11.81 -13.85 55.85
CA ALA A 869 -11.23 -15.02 55.16
C ALA A 869 -12.17 -16.24 55.07
N TYR A 870 -12.93 -16.51 56.13
CA TYR A 870 -13.84 -17.67 56.22
C TYR A 870 -15.29 -17.34 55.90
N GLY A 871 -15.60 -16.09 55.54
CA GLY A 871 -16.93 -15.69 55.10
C GLY A 871 -17.25 -16.22 53.71
N ASP A 872 -18.54 -16.42 53.44
CA ASP A 872 -19.04 -16.89 52.14
C ASP A 872 -18.69 -15.89 51.03
N MET A 873 -18.27 -16.42 49.87
CA MET A 873 -18.04 -15.63 48.68
C MET A 873 -19.37 -15.31 48.00
N GLN A 874 -19.75 -14.04 47.99
CA GLN A 874 -20.92 -13.60 47.24
C GLN A 874 -20.58 -13.36 45.77
N ARG A 875 -21.52 -13.71 44.88
CA ARG A 875 -21.34 -13.69 43.43
C ARG A 875 -21.01 -12.29 42.89
N HIS A 876 -21.66 -11.22 43.37
CA HIS A 876 -21.32 -9.84 42.99
C HIS A 876 -19.91 -9.43 43.43
N ALA A 877 -19.45 -9.84 44.62
CA ALA A 877 -18.10 -9.55 45.08
C ALA A 877 -17.05 -10.25 44.21
N MET A 878 -17.34 -11.47 43.74
CA MET A 878 -16.50 -12.18 42.77
C MET A 878 -16.32 -11.38 41.48
N ALA A 879 -17.38 -10.75 40.97
CA ALA A 879 -17.29 -9.92 39.76
C ALA A 879 -16.23 -8.83 39.89
N ALA A 880 -16.23 -8.13 41.02
CA ALA A 880 -15.24 -7.10 41.32
C ALA A 880 -13.81 -7.65 41.42
N PHE A 881 -13.64 -8.86 41.95
CA PHE A 881 -12.31 -9.49 42.03
C PHE A 881 -11.79 -9.92 40.66
N LEU A 882 -12.62 -10.55 39.84
CA LEU A 882 -12.24 -10.96 38.48
C LEU A 882 -11.95 -9.76 37.59
N TYR A 883 -12.75 -8.69 37.69
CA TYR A 883 -12.53 -7.45 36.93
C TYR A 883 -11.19 -6.76 37.28
N ARG A 884 -10.76 -6.84 38.53
CA ARG A 884 -9.46 -6.28 38.93
C ARG A 884 -8.30 -7.20 38.56
N LEU A 885 -8.52 -8.51 38.58
CA LEU A 885 -7.53 -9.49 38.14
C LEU A 885 -7.28 -9.39 36.62
N ASP A 886 -8.33 -9.18 35.82
CA ASP A 886 -8.26 -8.96 34.36
C ASP A 886 -7.23 -7.88 33.98
N LYS A 887 -7.24 -6.75 34.70
CA LYS A 887 -6.29 -5.64 34.50
C LYS A 887 -4.82 -5.98 34.74
N LEU A 888 -4.54 -7.12 35.36
CA LEU A 888 -3.18 -7.60 35.63
C LEU A 888 -2.74 -8.70 34.64
N VAL A 889 -3.71 -9.30 33.94
CA VAL A 889 -3.49 -10.38 32.96
C VAL A 889 -3.45 -9.84 31.54
N ALA A 890 -4.14 -8.72 31.28
CA ALA A 890 -4.26 -8.04 29.99
C ALA A 890 -3.01 -7.28 29.54
#